data_AF-A0AB36GA67-F1
#
_entry.id   AF-A0AB36GA67-F1
#
_cell.length_a   1.000
_cell.length_b   1.000
_cell.length_c   1.000
_cell.angle_alpha   90.00
_cell.angle_beta   90.00
_cell.angle_gamma   90.00
#
_symmetry.space_group_name_H-M   'P 1'
#
loop_
_entity.id
_entity.type
_entity.pdbx_description
1 polymer ?
#
loop_
_entity_poly.entity_id
_entity_poly.type
_entity_poly.pdbx_seq_one_letter_code
_entity_poly.pdbx_strand_id
1 'polypeptide(L)'
;MFFLFYYICGVWLYHKKKFSQAKCFFIKTIEKQNNNAQAYFKLGMCYFKLCEWKEANEYIAKALILCPSKISWNIQLKQTENHLNSMISIPQKLWWKEVEDLKKYMQKKGGNFFIYKDLALALENMRRYQEAAKYYELAIKHSKTKDSHLYYKAGFCYERDGQTDSKLIKYLYANAIKYDDDLNSKILGIGIFHQSNKCWEEANKAYLDFYKYVKNSCSDVLLYNIAYSFEKLFNYQEAEKYYKKALELNYQECDFHYRLGIVLEKMAKYEEASIYYENTIKRSNTHRPFLYFRLCKCLNALEEYKKLSEILSQSQIIQNQPYGLSEDILKDKNLRRRVFYTECYKNLKIIDNMILYESFHGKSMSCNPYAIFLYLLEQNAFKDFTHIWVVNDLSIVKNKFKKMKNVICVKRGSDLYLKYLASAKYLINNVTFPEYFIRKEEQKYLNTWHGIPIKYLGKKIKSGFMEHANTQRNFLHATHLIHPNLYTKDILENDYEIKDLFQGQSVLTGYPRVDLSLKQNAKLKQKLGIKESQKVLLYAPTWRGGLNTQYFDFERLKRDILELKKSNFKVLLSVHHEIKHLFESKLFKDVLIPSYIEMNELLSIVDVLITDYSSVMFDFMVLERPIICYVYDYEHYKQERGLYFDVDEITHHICKTIEEVKEVLNLENLFVKDDLYLTRLKRKFYSLENGKSCERVVSIFFDNVEIRKNIEVCNNILFYTGPFIPNGITNSFKNLIHHLQNSHFNIFVSIDPNSIYSHKERLEQFQLVSENIKVLPRIGSLNLTLEEFCIEKENLDEEKSLQNYKREFRRLYADVKFKTVINFEGYNVFWVKLFSSVNNNLIFLHNNMQGEFEKRFPYLEQNFKCYKNYKKILSVSKQTNEQNKKNLAYKYNIAETTFDFLENMINNEDIIEKSKEKLDKKLEKKYFKKDYKIFINIARLSIEKDQAKLIQAFKVINDKYPKTLLLILGEGPLKEDLEKLIKDLKLDKKVFLLGRIFNPFPYLKKADCFVMSSNHEGQPMTLLEALVLNKAIVATDIPGNVSVLDNRGGLIVENNVNGLIDGMKKIINRSIEIFYFNTKEYNSQCLEKLVTFLK
;
A
#
# COMPACT_ATOMS: atom_id res chain seq x y z
N MET A 1 18.85 27.03 -24.98
CA MET A 1 18.63 26.62 -23.58
C MET A 1 18.57 25.09 -23.41
N PHE A 2 17.76 24.35 -24.18
CA PHE A 2 17.64 22.88 -24.06
C PHE A 2 18.92 22.09 -24.41
N PHE A 3 19.74 22.56 -25.35
CA PHE A 3 21.05 21.95 -25.67
C PHE A 3 21.96 21.84 -24.42
N LEU A 4 22.10 22.95 -23.69
CA LEU A 4 23.00 23.05 -22.54
C LEU A 4 22.54 22.14 -21.40
N PHE A 5 21.22 22.04 -21.20
CA PHE A 5 20.62 21.12 -20.24
C PHE A 5 20.98 19.66 -20.53
N TYR A 6 20.78 19.18 -21.76
CA TYR A 6 21.11 17.80 -22.13
C TYR A 6 22.60 17.51 -22.02
N TYR A 7 23.45 18.45 -22.43
CA TYR A 7 24.91 18.28 -22.33
C TYR A 7 25.38 18.21 -20.87
N ILE A 8 24.89 19.10 -19.99
CA ILE A 8 25.23 19.10 -18.57
C ILE A 8 24.73 17.82 -17.88
N CYS A 9 23.49 17.40 -18.15
CA CYS A 9 22.96 16.13 -17.64
C CYS A 9 23.79 14.93 -18.12
N GLY A 10 24.18 14.92 -19.39
CA GLY A 10 25.07 13.91 -19.96
C GLY A 10 26.43 13.86 -19.27
N VAL A 11 27.07 15.02 -19.04
CA VAL A 11 28.35 15.12 -18.32
C VAL A 11 28.21 14.66 -16.87
N TRP A 12 27.14 15.06 -16.17
CA TRP A 12 26.89 14.65 -14.79
C TRP A 12 26.73 13.12 -14.67
N LEU A 13 25.94 12.51 -15.57
CA LEU A 13 25.76 11.05 -15.63
C LEU A 13 27.06 10.32 -16.00
N TYR A 14 27.85 10.91 -16.90
CA TYR A 14 29.16 10.39 -17.29
C TYR A 14 30.11 10.32 -16.09
N HIS A 15 30.16 11.36 -15.25
CA HIS A 15 30.98 11.36 -14.03
C HIS A 15 30.48 10.37 -12.96
N LYS A 16 29.18 10.06 -12.95
CA LYS A 16 28.61 8.99 -12.10
C LYS A 16 28.79 7.57 -12.68
N LYS A 17 29.57 7.41 -13.75
CA LYS A 17 29.84 6.13 -14.44
C LYS A 17 28.59 5.44 -15.01
N LYS A 18 27.50 6.20 -15.27
CA LYS A 18 26.25 5.69 -15.88
C LYS A 18 26.27 5.89 -17.40
N PHE A 19 27.18 5.20 -18.09
CA PHE A 19 27.53 5.49 -19.48
C PHE A 19 26.37 5.27 -20.49
N SER A 20 25.53 4.25 -20.31
CA SER A 20 24.37 4.01 -21.19
C SER A 20 23.33 5.13 -21.11
N GLN A 21 23.14 5.71 -19.92
CA GLN A 21 22.23 6.84 -19.74
C GLN A 21 22.87 8.13 -20.27
N ALA A 22 24.14 8.37 -19.95
CA ALA A 22 24.90 9.52 -20.47
C ALA A 22 24.92 9.55 -22.02
N LYS A 23 25.08 8.38 -22.66
CA LYS A 23 24.98 8.17 -24.12
C LYS A 23 23.68 8.75 -24.70
N CYS A 24 22.53 8.41 -24.12
CA CYS A 24 21.23 8.90 -24.59
C CYS A 24 21.11 10.43 -24.52
N PHE A 25 21.68 11.04 -23.48
CA PHE A 25 21.69 12.50 -23.33
C PHE A 25 22.60 13.18 -24.34
N PHE A 26 23.80 12.64 -24.60
CA PHE A 26 24.70 13.21 -25.62
C PHE A 26 24.18 13.04 -27.05
N ILE A 27 23.44 11.97 -27.35
CA ILE A 27 22.74 11.84 -28.64
C ILE A 27 21.73 12.97 -28.81
N LYS A 28 20.87 13.21 -27.81
CA LYS A 28 19.92 14.33 -27.82
C LYS A 28 20.62 15.69 -27.90
N THR A 29 21.80 15.83 -27.30
CA THR A 29 22.62 17.04 -27.41
C THR A 29 23.05 17.28 -28.87
N ILE A 30 23.50 16.23 -29.57
CA ILE A 30 23.96 16.31 -30.97
C ILE A 30 22.80 16.54 -31.93
N GLU A 31 21.63 15.91 -31.71
CA GLU A 31 20.41 16.15 -32.49
C GLU A 31 19.97 17.62 -32.48
N LYS A 32 20.27 18.35 -31.40
CA LYS A 32 19.95 19.77 -31.27
C LYS A 32 21.06 20.70 -31.76
N GLN A 33 22.32 20.25 -31.75
CA GLN A 33 23.45 21.03 -32.26
C GLN A 33 24.51 20.10 -32.87
N ASN A 34 24.39 19.86 -34.18
CA ASN A 34 25.18 18.87 -34.91
C ASN A 34 26.66 19.25 -35.12
N ASN A 35 27.09 20.47 -34.77
CA ASN A 35 28.47 20.95 -34.91
C ASN A 35 29.21 21.04 -33.57
N ASN A 36 28.70 20.43 -32.50
CA ASN A 36 29.36 20.51 -31.19
C ASN A 36 30.42 19.41 -30.99
N ALA A 37 31.68 19.74 -31.28
CA ALA A 37 32.81 18.83 -31.17
C ALA A 37 32.94 18.13 -29.79
N GLN A 38 32.63 18.82 -28.68
CA GLN A 38 32.74 18.25 -27.34
C GLN A 38 31.65 17.21 -27.05
N ALA A 39 30.43 17.44 -27.54
CA ALA A 39 29.33 16.48 -27.42
C ALA A 39 29.62 15.20 -28.19
N TYR A 40 30.15 15.31 -29.43
CA TYR A 40 30.63 14.16 -30.21
C TYR A 40 31.73 13.40 -29.48
N PHE A 41 32.72 14.11 -28.93
CA PHE A 41 33.81 13.46 -28.20
C PHE A 41 33.30 12.73 -26.95
N LYS A 42 32.42 13.36 -26.14
CA LYS A 42 31.85 12.74 -24.95
C LYS A 42 30.94 11.54 -25.27
N LEU A 43 30.19 11.63 -26.37
CA LEU A 43 29.41 10.49 -26.88
C LEU A 43 30.33 9.33 -27.28
N GLY A 44 31.37 9.62 -28.06
CA GLY A 44 32.38 8.62 -28.44
C GLY A 44 33.06 7.99 -27.23
N MET A 45 33.36 8.77 -26.19
CA MET A 45 33.88 8.24 -24.93
C MET A 45 32.85 7.38 -24.15
N CYS A 46 31.55 7.67 -24.23
CA CYS A 46 30.53 6.77 -23.69
C CYS A 46 30.56 5.41 -24.40
N TYR A 47 30.56 5.41 -25.74
CA TYR A 47 30.69 4.19 -26.54
C TYR A 47 31.99 3.44 -26.21
N PHE A 48 33.10 4.16 -26.06
CA PHE A 48 34.38 3.57 -25.66
C PHE A 48 34.30 2.88 -24.29
N LYS A 49 33.64 3.50 -23.30
CA LYS A 49 33.44 2.88 -21.97
C LYS A 49 32.46 1.72 -21.96
N LEU A 50 31.59 1.64 -22.96
CA LEU A 50 30.67 0.52 -23.17
C LEU A 50 31.27 -0.59 -24.05
N CYS A 51 32.52 -0.46 -24.47
CA CYS A 51 33.21 -1.38 -25.38
C CYS A 51 32.56 -1.50 -26.77
N GLU A 52 31.85 -0.45 -27.21
CA GLU A 52 31.23 -0.31 -28.53
C GLU A 52 32.23 0.44 -29.45
N TRP A 53 33.27 -0.26 -29.90
CA TRP A 53 34.48 0.36 -30.48
C TRP A 53 34.26 1.03 -31.84
N LYS A 54 33.36 0.50 -32.67
CA LYS A 54 33.08 1.02 -34.01
C LYS A 54 32.45 2.40 -33.92
N GLU A 55 31.42 2.52 -33.11
CA GLU A 55 30.70 3.76 -32.83
C GLU A 55 31.59 4.75 -32.08
N ALA A 56 32.38 4.28 -31.11
CA ALA A 56 33.35 5.11 -30.42
C ALA A 56 34.35 5.76 -31.40
N ASN A 57 34.88 4.98 -32.35
CA ASN A 57 35.83 5.48 -33.34
C ASN A 57 35.16 6.52 -34.25
N GLU A 58 33.98 6.20 -34.77
CA GLU A 58 33.22 7.10 -35.65
C GLU A 58 32.94 8.46 -34.98
N TYR A 59 32.44 8.47 -33.73
CA TYR A 59 32.07 9.72 -33.06
C TYR A 59 33.30 10.51 -32.57
N ILE A 60 34.39 9.85 -32.17
CA ILE A 60 35.64 10.54 -31.83
C ILE A 60 36.29 11.13 -33.09
N ALA A 61 36.22 10.44 -34.24
CA ALA A 61 36.71 10.95 -35.52
C ALA A 61 35.94 12.20 -35.93
N LYS A 62 34.60 12.16 -35.87
CA LYS A 62 33.73 13.32 -36.12
C LYS A 62 34.06 14.50 -35.20
N ALA A 63 34.34 14.23 -33.92
CA ALA A 63 34.76 15.28 -32.98
C ALA A 63 36.07 15.96 -33.38
N LEU A 64 37.04 15.20 -33.91
CA LEU A 64 38.33 15.71 -34.39
C LEU A 64 38.23 16.47 -35.70
N ILE A 65 37.34 16.05 -36.61
CA ILE A 65 37.03 16.82 -37.83
C ILE A 65 36.50 18.20 -37.45
N LEU A 66 35.61 18.28 -36.45
CA LEU A 66 35.07 19.54 -35.96
C LEU A 66 36.06 20.37 -35.11
N CYS A 67 37.08 19.74 -34.53
CA CYS A 67 38.10 20.43 -33.71
C CYS A 67 39.50 19.77 -33.85
N PRO A 68 40.23 20.06 -34.94
CA PRO A 68 41.48 19.36 -35.27
C PRO A 68 42.63 19.65 -34.28
N SER A 69 42.57 20.77 -33.56
CA SER A 69 43.63 21.22 -32.64
C SER A 69 43.69 20.43 -31.33
N LYS A 70 42.75 19.50 -31.07
CA LYS A 70 42.70 18.72 -29.82
C LYS A 70 43.53 17.43 -29.91
N ILE A 71 44.83 17.57 -29.67
CA ILE A 71 45.81 16.46 -29.64
C ILE A 71 45.38 15.31 -28.74
N SER A 72 44.77 15.60 -27.58
CA SER A 72 44.31 14.57 -26.63
C SER A 72 43.17 13.70 -27.16
N TRP A 73 42.36 14.21 -28.09
CA TRP A 73 41.27 13.45 -28.70
C TRP A 73 41.80 12.52 -29.79
N ASN A 74 42.85 12.94 -30.49
CA ASN A 74 43.54 12.10 -31.49
C ASN A 74 44.20 10.88 -30.84
N ILE A 75 44.73 11.03 -29.61
CA ILE A 75 45.22 9.91 -28.81
C ILE A 75 44.09 8.90 -28.52
N GLN A 76 42.88 9.40 -28.20
CA GLN A 76 41.72 8.55 -27.94
C GLN A 76 41.17 7.89 -29.20
N LEU A 77 41.20 8.59 -30.34
CA LEU A 77 40.86 8.02 -31.65
C LEU A 77 41.78 6.83 -31.95
N LYS A 78 43.09 7.03 -31.84
CA LYS A 78 44.10 5.99 -32.08
C LYS A 78 43.99 4.81 -31.11
N GLN A 79 43.60 5.05 -29.85
CA GLN A 79 43.28 3.98 -28.90
C GLN A 79 42.06 3.16 -29.35
N THR A 80 41.05 3.83 -29.91
CA THR A 80 39.83 3.16 -30.39
C THR A 80 40.07 2.40 -31.70
N GLU A 81 40.88 2.95 -32.60
CA GLU A 81 41.38 2.27 -33.81
C GLU A 81 42.20 1.02 -33.46
N ASN A 82 43.05 1.08 -32.43
CA ASN A 82 43.77 -0.09 -31.95
C ASN A 82 42.82 -1.18 -31.43
N HIS A 83 41.75 -0.81 -30.72
CA HIS A 83 40.72 -1.75 -30.30
C HIS A 83 39.95 -2.36 -31.49
N LEU A 84 39.61 -1.57 -32.52
CA LEU A 84 38.99 -2.06 -33.76
C LEU A 84 39.91 -2.99 -34.55
N ASN A 85 41.18 -2.63 -34.70
CA ASN A 85 42.18 -3.42 -35.40
C ASN A 85 42.54 -4.71 -34.64
N SER A 86 42.18 -4.83 -33.36
CA SER A 86 42.31 -6.07 -32.59
C SER A 86 41.13 -7.05 -32.74
N MET A 87 40.03 -6.66 -33.42
CA MET A 87 38.88 -7.53 -33.69
C MET A 87 39.01 -8.36 -34.98
N ILE A 88 39.99 -8.07 -35.84
CA ILE A 88 40.34 -8.89 -37.01
C ILE A 88 41.83 -9.25 -36.85
N SER A 89 42.10 -10.49 -36.45
CA SER A 89 43.44 -10.98 -36.05
C SER A 89 44.00 -10.22 -34.84
N ILE A 90 43.91 -10.82 -33.64
CA ILE A 90 44.59 -10.33 -32.45
C ILE A 90 46.10 -10.28 -32.74
N PRO A 91 46.76 -9.11 -32.85
CA PRO A 91 48.18 -9.09 -32.55
C PRO A 91 48.25 -9.37 -31.06
N GLN A 92 48.91 -10.46 -30.64
CA GLN A 92 49.26 -10.61 -29.22
C GLN A 92 49.82 -9.27 -28.76
N LYS A 93 49.20 -8.64 -27.76
CA LYS A 93 49.75 -7.40 -27.19
C LYS A 93 51.19 -7.73 -26.82
N LEU A 94 52.15 -7.12 -27.55
CA LEU A 94 53.56 -7.40 -27.37
C LEU A 94 54.01 -6.74 -26.07
N TRP A 95 53.76 -7.42 -24.95
CA TRP A 95 54.00 -6.89 -23.62
C TRP A 95 55.47 -6.47 -23.43
N TRP A 96 56.42 -7.11 -24.13
CA TRP A 96 57.82 -6.69 -24.13
C TRP A 96 58.01 -5.28 -24.71
N LYS A 97 57.29 -4.95 -25.79
CA LYS A 97 57.36 -3.66 -26.47
C LYS A 97 56.72 -2.57 -25.62
N GLU A 98 55.59 -2.89 -25.00
CA GLU A 98 54.93 -2.01 -24.02
C GLU A 98 55.89 -1.70 -22.85
N VAL A 99 56.59 -2.71 -22.33
CA VAL A 99 57.59 -2.52 -21.27
C VAL A 99 58.74 -1.63 -21.72
N GLU A 100 59.26 -1.81 -22.93
CA GLU A 100 60.31 -0.94 -23.50
C GLU A 100 59.84 0.50 -23.68
N ASP A 101 58.66 0.70 -24.27
CA ASP A 101 58.09 2.01 -24.55
C ASP A 101 57.82 2.77 -23.24
N LEU A 102 57.27 2.09 -22.24
CA LEU A 102 57.04 2.65 -20.91
C LEU A 102 58.36 2.94 -20.16
N LYS A 103 59.38 2.07 -20.25
CA LYS A 103 60.71 2.34 -19.65
C LYS A 103 61.41 3.52 -20.34
N LYS A 104 61.37 3.63 -21.68
CA LYS A 104 61.90 4.78 -22.44
C LYS A 104 61.16 6.08 -22.10
N TYR A 105 59.84 6.01 -21.95
CA TYR A 105 59.03 7.15 -21.55
C TYR A 105 59.38 7.62 -20.13
N MET A 106 59.52 6.68 -19.20
CA MET A 106 59.93 6.93 -17.81
C MET A 106 61.31 7.59 -17.73
N GLN A 107 62.27 7.17 -18.58
CA GLN A 107 63.59 7.82 -18.68
C GLN A 107 63.52 9.27 -19.18
N LYS A 108 62.60 9.60 -20.10
CA LYS A 108 62.48 10.96 -20.66
C LYS A 108 61.69 11.93 -19.80
N LYS A 109 60.63 11.47 -19.12
CA LYS A 109 59.65 12.34 -18.43
C LYS A 109 59.50 12.08 -16.93
N GLY A 110 60.27 11.15 -16.37
CA GLY A 110 60.11 10.70 -15.00
C GLY A 110 58.95 9.71 -14.84
N GLY A 111 59.02 8.87 -13.80
CA GLY A 111 57.96 7.93 -13.48
C GLY A 111 56.84 8.56 -12.66
N ASN A 112 55.60 8.17 -12.93
CA ASN A 112 54.43 8.56 -12.17
C ASN A 112 53.55 7.33 -11.89
N PHE A 113 52.55 7.48 -11.03
CA PHE A 113 51.62 6.40 -10.65
C PHE A 113 51.13 5.54 -11.83
N PHE A 114 50.64 6.18 -12.90
CA PHE A 114 50.06 5.48 -14.04
C PHE A 114 51.10 4.66 -14.80
N ILE A 115 52.27 5.25 -15.05
CA ILE A 115 53.38 4.58 -15.72
C ILE A 115 53.86 3.38 -14.91
N TYR A 116 54.08 3.55 -13.60
CA TYR A 116 54.52 2.45 -12.73
C TYR A 116 53.50 1.31 -12.70
N LYS A 117 52.20 1.63 -12.60
CA LYS A 117 51.13 0.64 -12.59
C LYS A 117 51.01 -0.11 -13.92
N ASP A 118 51.02 0.61 -15.04
CA ASP A 118 50.86 0.01 -16.37
C ASP A 118 52.10 -0.82 -16.75
N LEU A 119 53.30 -0.37 -16.34
CA LEU A 119 54.55 -1.12 -16.49
C LEU A 119 54.54 -2.39 -15.64
N ALA A 120 54.09 -2.31 -14.39
CA ALA A 120 53.95 -3.47 -13.51
C ALA A 120 52.96 -4.50 -14.10
N LEU A 121 51.82 -4.05 -14.61
CA LEU A 121 50.84 -4.91 -15.28
C LEU A 121 51.41 -5.57 -16.54
N ALA A 122 52.16 -4.83 -17.36
CA ALA A 122 52.79 -5.39 -18.55
C ALA A 122 53.81 -6.46 -18.19
N LEU A 123 54.62 -6.23 -17.16
CA LEU A 123 55.59 -7.19 -16.63
C LEU A 123 54.92 -8.42 -15.99
N GLU A 124 53.81 -8.25 -15.27
CA GLU A 124 53.00 -9.35 -14.72
C GLU A 124 52.51 -10.28 -15.83
N ASN A 125 51.95 -9.72 -16.92
CA ASN A 125 51.47 -10.50 -18.07
C ASN A 125 52.62 -11.22 -18.82
N MET A 126 53.85 -10.71 -18.73
CA MET A 126 55.06 -11.38 -19.21
C MET A 126 55.62 -12.44 -18.25
N ARG A 127 54.99 -12.66 -17.09
CA ARG A 127 55.50 -13.52 -16.00
C ARG A 127 56.86 -13.07 -15.43
N ARG A 128 57.21 -11.79 -15.59
CA ARG A 128 58.39 -11.15 -14.97
C ARG A 128 58.02 -10.63 -13.59
N TYR A 129 57.69 -11.54 -12.68
CA TYR A 129 57.05 -11.22 -11.41
C TYR A 129 57.93 -10.36 -10.47
N GLN A 130 59.23 -10.63 -10.40
CA GLN A 130 60.15 -9.81 -9.59
C GLN A 130 60.14 -8.32 -9.98
N GLU A 131 60.20 -8.02 -11.28
CA GLU A 131 60.17 -6.64 -11.76
C GLU A 131 58.79 -6.03 -11.61
N ALA A 132 57.73 -6.79 -11.90
CA ALA A 132 56.35 -6.35 -11.72
C ALA A 132 56.09 -5.90 -10.28
N ALA A 133 56.54 -6.69 -9.29
CA ALA A 133 56.35 -6.40 -7.87
C ALA A 133 56.99 -5.06 -7.45
N LYS A 134 58.23 -4.80 -7.89
CA LYS A 134 58.94 -3.53 -7.64
C LYS A 134 58.18 -2.33 -8.21
N TYR A 135 57.65 -2.47 -9.42
CA TYR A 135 56.87 -1.39 -10.04
C TYR A 135 55.49 -1.22 -9.42
N TYR A 136 54.86 -2.29 -8.90
CA TYR A 136 53.66 -2.15 -8.08
C TYR A 136 53.92 -1.40 -6.78
N GLU A 137 55.04 -1.64 -6.09
CA GLU A 137 55.43 -0.86 -4.91
C GLU A 137 55.67 0.62 -5.24
N LEU A 138 56.34 0.91 -6.37
CA LEU A 138 56.52 2.27 -6.83
C LEU A 138 55.19 2.94 -7.16
N ALA A 139 54.24 2.19 -7.76
CA ALA A 139 52.89 2.67 -7.98
C ALA A 139 52.19 2.97 -6.64
N ILE A 140 52.27 2.08 -5.65
CA ILE A 140 51.71 2.29 -4.31
C ILE A 140 52.27 3.57 -3.68
N LYS A 141 53.60 3.78 -3.74
CA LYS A 141 54.28 4.96 -3.17
C LYS A 141 53.84 6.28 -3.82
N HIS A 142 53.53 6.26 -5.11
CA HIS A 142 53.11 7.44 -5.87
C HIS A 142 51.58 7.58 -5.98
N SER A 143 50.82 6.66 -5.37
CA SER A 143 49.37 6.71 -5.38
C SER A 143 48.85 7.75 -4.39
N LYS A 144 47.90 8.57 -4.83
CA LYS A 144 47.19 9.53 -3.95
C LYS A 144 46.13 8.85 -3.07
N THR A 145 45.76 7.62 -3.41
CA THR A 145 44.74 6.81 -2.71
C THR A 145 45.30 5.43 -2.38
N LYS A 146 44.91 4.87 -1.24
CA LYS A 146 45.34 3.53 -0.87
C LYS A 146 44.46 2.50 -1.57
N ASP A 147 44.96 1.93 -2.66
CA ASP A 147 44.23 0.99 -3.52
C ASP A 147 44.53 -0.45 -3.12
N SER A 148 43.51 -1.17 -2.63
CA SER A 148 43.61 -2.56 -2.18
C SER A 148 44.13 -3.52 -3.26
N HIS A 149 43.79 -3.28 -4.54
CA HIS A 149 44.18 -4.15 -5.64
C HIS A 149 45.68 -4.03 -5.95
N LEU A 150 46.27 -2.85 -5.80
CA LEU A 150 47.71 -2.67 -6.01
C LEU A 150 48.52 -3.37 -4.93
N TYR A 151 48.10 -3.27 -3.66
CA TYR A 151 48.71 -4.03 -2.56
C TYR A 151 48.62 -5.54 -2.79
N TYR A 152 47.46 -6.03 -3.24
CA TYR A 152 47.30 -7.44 -3.59
C TYR A 152 48.22 -7.85 -4.75
N LYS A 153 48.24 -7.10 -5.86
CA LYS A 153 49.05 -7.41 -7.04
C LYS A 153 50.55 -7.43 -6.72
N ALA A 154 51.04 -6.49 -5.91
CA ALA A 154 52.42 -6.50 -5.43
C ALA A 154 52.75 -7.78 -4.65
N GLY A 155 51.90 -8.15 -3.68
CA GLY A 155 52.07 -9.36 -2.87
C GLY A 155 52.01 -10.64 -3.71
N PHE A 156 51.07 -10.70 -4.66
CA PHE A 156 50.89 -11.83 -5.57
C PHE A 156 52.09 -12.05 -6.48
N CYS A 157 52.67 -10.98 -7.03
CA CYS A 157 53.88 -11.07 -7.83
C CYS A 157 55.07 -11.60 -7.01
N TYR A 158 55.29 -11.11 -5.78
CA TYR A 158 56.35 -11.65 -4.94
C TYR A 158 56.14 -13.13 -4.57
N GLU A 159 54.91 -13.53 -4.30
CA GLU A 159 54.58 -14.93 -4.02
C GLU A 159 54.85 -15.84 -5.24
N ARG A 160 54.54 -15.38 -6.47
CA ARG A 160 54.79 -16.13 -7.72
C ARG A 160 56.27 -16.21 -8.11
N ASP A 161 57.05 -15.22 -7.72
CA ASP A 161 58.49 -15.16 -7.99
C ASP A 161 59.31 -16.14 -7.13
N GLY A 162 58.70 -16.74 -6.10
CA GLY A 162 59.37 -17.63 -5.15
C GLY A 162 60.10 -16.89 -4.01
N GLN A 163 59.81 -15.61 -3.79
CA GLN A 163 60.43 -14.80 -2.74
C GLN A 163 60.10 -15.33 -1.34
N THR A 164 61.12 -15.55 -0.50
CA THR A 164 60.98 -16.19 0.83
C THR A 164 60.74 -15.20 1.99
N ASP A 165 60.75 -13.88 1.73
CA ASP A 165 60.41 -12.89 2.75
C ASP A 165 58.91 -12.88 3.07
N SER A 166 58.54 -13.80 3.97
CA SER A 166 57.16 -13.96 4.46
C SER A 166 56.62 -12.69 5.12
N LYS A 167 57.47 -11.78 5.63
CA LYS A 167 57.01 -10.56 6.31
C LYS A 167 56.50 -9.53 5.32
N LEU A 168 57.19 -9.32 4.20
CA LEU A 168 56.79 -8.35 3.18
C LEU A 168 55.46 -8.75 2.51
N ILE A 169 55.32 -10.04 2.13
CA ILE A 169 54.09 -10.56 1.50
C ILE A 169 52.90 -10.41 2.48
N LYS A 170 53.08 -10.79 3.75
CA LYS A 170 52.05 -10.61 4.79
C LYS A 170 51.65 -9.15 4.97
N TYR A 171 52.62 -8.21 4.95
CA TYR A 171 52.35 -6.78 5.04
C TYR A 171 51.51 -6.28 3.85
N LEU A 172 51.85 -6.69 2.63
CA LEU A 172 51.13 -6.30 1.42
C LEU A 172 49.69 -6.84 1.44
N TYR A 173 49.50 -8.13 1.75
CA TYR A 173 48.17 -8.73 1.87
C TYR A 173 47.34 -8.16 3.02
N ALA A 174 47.95 -7.85 4.17
CA ALA A 174 47.25 -7.18 5.27
C ALA A 174 46.75 -5.78 4.88
N ASN A 175 47.53 -5.02 4.11
CA ASN A 175 47.09 -3.73 3.58
C ASN A 175 46.03 -3.87 2.49
N ALA A 176 46.12 -4.90 1.64
CA ALA A 176 45.07 -5.19 0.66
C ALA A 176 43.72 -5.42 1.36
N ILE A 177 43.71 -6.22 2.43
CA ILE A 177 42.50 -6.47 3.24
C ILE A 177 42.03 -5.19 3.96
N LYS A 178 42.96 -4.42 4.53
CA LYS A 178 42.65 -3.20 5.30
C LYS A 178 41.96 -2.13 4.46
N TYR A 179 42.41 -1.94 3.22
CA TYR A 179 41.92 -0.90 2.31
C TYR A 179 40.86 -1.41 1.33
N ASP A 180 40.37 -2.64 1.51
CA ASP A 180 39.28 -3.18 0.71
C ASP A 180 37.92 -2.72 1.25
N ASP A 181 37.14 -2.15 0.34
CA ASP A 181 35.75 -1.73 0.57
C ASP A 181 34.75 -2.53 -0.29
N ASP A 182 35.23 -3.34 -1.24
CA ASP A 182 34.39 -3.94 -2.29
C ASP A 182 34.28 -5.48 -2.18
N LEU A 183 35.35 -6.18 -1.83
CA LEU A 183 35.42 -7.65 -1.89
C LEU A 183 35.07 -8.35 -0.56
N ASN A 184 34.70 -7.62 0.49
CA ASN A 184 34.47 -8.17 1.83
C ASN A 184 35.68 -8.97 2.38
N SER A 185 36.90 -8.63 1.98
CA SER A 185 38.12 -9.34 2.36
C SER A 185 38.40 -9.31 3.87
N LYS A 186 37.78 -8.39 4.62
CA LYS A 186 37.79 -8.39 6.10
C LYS A 186 37.19 -9.66 6.70
N ILE A 187 36.22 -10.28 6.00
CA ILE A 187 35.55 -11.52 6.42
C ILE A 187 36.09 -12.74 5.65
N LEU A 188 36.66 -12.52 4.46
CA LEU A 188 37.07 -13.58 3.53
C LEU A 188 38.60 -13.77 3.43
N GLY A 189 39.39 -12.90 4.05
CA GLY A 189 40.84 -12.86 3.93
C GLY A 189 41.30 -12.53 2.50
N ILE A 190 42.56 -12.86 2.21
CA ILE A 190 43.17 -12.59 0.89
C ILE A 190 42.63 -13.51 -0.22
N GLY A 191 42.02 -14.64 0.14
CA GLY A 191 41.50 -15.63 -0.81
C GLY A 191 40.51 -15.04 -1.82
N ILE A 192 39.74 -14.01 -1.45
CA ILE A 192 38.78 -13.36 -2.37
C ILE A 192 39.45 -12.62 -3.53
N PHE A 193 40.67 -12.12 -3.33
CA PHE A 193 41.45 -11.52 -4.40
C PHE A 193 42.01 -12.58 -5.34
N HIS A 194 42.47 -13.73 -4.83
CA HIS A 194 42.87 -14.85 -5.69
C HIS A 194 41.67 -15.38 -6.49
N GLN A 195 40.51 -15.52 -5.85
CA GLN A 195 39.26 -15.91 -6.51
C GLN A 195 38.85 -14.91 -7.61
N SER A 196 38.95 -13.60 -7.37
CA SER A 196 38.62 -12.60 -8.40
C SER A 196 39.56 -12.65 -9.61
N ASN A 197 40.79 -13.11 -9.42
CA ASN A 197 41.77 -13.37 -10.48
C ASN A 197 41.66 -14.80 -11.08
N LYS A 198 40.67 -15.59 -10.68
CA LYS A 198 40.45 -16.99 -11.10
C LYS A 198 41.61 -17.95 -10.75
N CYS A 199 42.41 -17.59 -9.75
CA CYS A 199 43.48 -18.42 -9.19
C CYS A 199 42.88 -19.34 -8.09
N TRP A 200 42.21 -20.41 -8.51
CA TRP A 200 41.39 -21.22 -7.61
C TRP A 200 42.18 -22.03 -6.58
N GLU A 201 43.37 -22.50 -6.92
CA GLU A 201 44.24 -23.25 -5.99
C GLU A 201 44.75 -22.34 -4.86
N GLU A 202 45.25 -21.16 -5.24
CA GLU A 202 45.74 -20.15 -4.30
C GLU A 202 44.60 -19.59 -3.45
N ALA A 203 43.42 -19.36 -4.06
CA ALA A 203 42.22 -18.95 -3.34
C ALA A 203 41.82 -19.99 -2.29
N ASN A 204 41.75 -21.27 -2.67
CA ASN A 204 41.37 -22.34 -1.75
C ASN A 204 42.35 -22.44 -0.57
N LYS A 205 43.66 -22.43 -0.85
CA LYS A 205 44.70 -22.45 0.19
C LYS A 205 44.58 -21.26 1.14
N ALA A 206 44.46 -20.05 0.58
CA ALA A 206 44.31 -18.83 1.36
C ALA A 206 43.03 -18.83 2.23
N TYR A 207 41.91 -19.34 1.71
CA TYR A 207 40.68 -19.46 2.49
C TYR A 207 40.80 -20.49 3.61
N LEU A 208 41.44 -21.64 3.37
CA LEU A 208 41.65 -22.67 4.40
C LEU A 208 42.59 -22.19 5.50
N ASP A 209 43.66 -21.47 5.15
CA ASP A 209 44.58 -20.89 6.12
C ASP A 209 43.91 -19.79 6.93
N PHE A 210 43.09 -18.95 6.29
CA PHE A 210 42.28 -17.97 7.00
C PHE A 210 41.25 -18.63 7.93
N TYR A 211 40.61 -19.72 7.47
CA TYR A 211 39.67 -20.50 8.28
C TYR A 211 40.31 -21.10 9.54
N LYS A 212 41.55 -21.60 9.46
CA LYS A 212 42.31 -22.08 10.63
C LYS A 212 42.49 -20.98 11.67
N TYR A 213 42.73 -19.74 11.22
CA TYR A 213 42.91 -18.58 12.11
C TYR A 213 41.61 -18.12 12.76
N VAL A 214 40.48 -18.12 12.04
CA VAL A 214 39.18 -17.60 12.54
C VAL A 214 38.23 -18.68 13.07
N LYS A 215 38.70 -19.89 13.37
CA LYS A 215 37.90 -21.11 13.59
C LYS A 215 36.65 -20.91 14.47
N ASN A 216 36.74 -20.15 15.57
CA ASN A 216 35.63 -19.91 16.51
C ASN A 216 34.67 -18.78 16.10
N SER A 217 35.05 -17.96 15.12
CA SER A 217 34.27 -16.82 14.61
C SER A 217 34.04 -16.92 13.09
N CYS A 218 34.09 -18.14 12.54
CA CYS A 218 33.98 -18.38 11.11
C CYS A 218 32.59 -17.98 10.59
N SER A 219 32.56 -17.28 9.45
CA SER A 219 31.33 -16.94 8.76
C SER A 219 30.89 -18.06 7.80
N ASP A 220 29.58 -18.18 7.64
CA ASP A 220 28.94 -19.02 6.62
C ASP A 220 29.41 -18.68 5.20
N VAL A 221 29.64 -17.39 4.91
CA VAL A 221 30.14 -16.91 3.61
C VAL A 221 31.58 -17.39 3.33
N LEU A 222 32.45 -17.48 4.33
CA LEU A 222 33.80 -18.03 4.15
C LEU A 222 33.74 -19.52 3.81
N LEU A 223 32.95 -20.30 4.54
CA LEU A 223 32.76 -21.74 4.27
C LEU A 223 32.18 -21.98 2.88
N TYR A 224 31.23 -21.15 2.45
CA TYR A 224 30.70 -21.18 1.09
C TYR A 224 31.78 -20.94 0.03
N ASN A 225 32.67 -19.96 0.21
CA ASN A 225 33.73 -19.70 -0.76
C ASN A 225 34.80 -20.79 -0.77
N ILE A 226 35.12 -21.41 0.39
CA ILE A 226 35.95 -22.61 0.45
C ILE A 226 35.31 -23.73 -0.39
N ALA A 227 34.03 -24.02 -0.16
CA ALA A 227 33.30 -25.03 -0.91
C ALA A 227 33.27 -24.72 -2.42
N TYR A 228 33.02 -23.46 -2.78
CA TYR A 228 32.98 -23.02 -4.17
C TYR A 228 34.34 -23.12 -4.87
N SER A 229 35.44 -22.82 -4.16
CA SER A 229 36.78 -23.04 -4.71
C SER A 229 37.07 -24.53 -4.95
N PHE A 230 36.65 -25.43 -4.05
CA PHE A 230 36.72 -26.87 -4.30
C PHE A 230 35.85 -27.33 -5.48
N GLU A 231 34.64 -26.77 -5.65
CA GLU A 231 33.79 -27.01 -6.83
C GLU A 231 34.54 -26.65 -8.13
N LYS A 232 35.25 -25.52 -8.15
CA LYS A 232 36.03 -25.07 -9.32
C LYS A 232 37.29 -25.90 -9.58
N LEU A 233 37.83 -26.52 -8.55
CA LEU A 233 38.92 -27.49 -8.63
C LEU A 233 38.42 -28.92 -8.91
N PHE A 234 37.11 -29.10 -9.21
CA PHE A 234 36.48 -30.39 -9.47
C PHE A 234 36.57 -31.40 -8.30
N ASN A 235 36.91 -30.93 -7.10
CA ASN A 235 36.93 -31.75 -5.89
C ASN A 235 35.56 -31.69 -5.21
N TYR A 236 34.62 -32.49 -5.74
CA TYR A 236 33.23 -32.46 -5.32
C TYR A 236 33.01 -32.99 -3.90
N GLN A 237 33.83 -33.94 -3.43
CA GLN A 237 33.73 -34.49 -2.07
C GLN A 237 34.03 -33.41 -1.00
N GLU A 238 35.12 -32.66 -1.14
CA GLU A 238 35.41 -31.58 -0.19
C GLU A 238 34.45 -30.40 -0.38
N ALA A 239 33.99 -30.10 -1.61
CA ALA A 239 32.95 -29.10 -1.83
C ALA A 239 31.66 -29.43 -1.08
N GLU A 240 31.18 -30.68 -1.14
CA GLU A 240 30.00 -31.16 -0.42
C GLU A 240 30.11 -30.91 1.08
N LYS A 241 31.25 -31.29 1.68
CA LYS A 241 31.55 -31.14 3.10
C LYS A 241 31.50 -29.68 3.56
N TYR A 242 32.14 -28.76 2.84
CA TYR A 242 32.16 -27.35 3.24
C TYR A 242 30.82 -26.65 2.96
N TYR A 243 30.06 -27.04 1.93
CA TYR A 243 28.69 -26.56 1.74
C TYR A 243 27.77 -27.01 2.87
N LYS A 244 27.84 -28.27 3.31
CA LYS A 244 27.08 -28.76 4.47
C LYS A 244 27.41 -27.95 5.73
N LYS A 245 28.70 -27.67 6.01
CA LYS A 245 29.12 -26.79 7.13
C LYS A 245 28.60 -25.36 7.00
N ALA A 246 28.58 -24.79 5.79
CA ALA A 246 28.01 -23.45 5.58
C ALA A 246 26.52 -23.42 5.93
N LEU A 247 25.78 -24.46 5.52
CA LEU A 247 24.34 -24.61 5.82
C LEU A 247 24.04 -24.87 7.30
N GLU A 248 24.96 -25.47 8.06
CA GLU A 248 24.85 -25.59 9.53
C GLU A 248 24.87 -24.22 10.24
N LEU A 249 25.52 -23.21 9.63
CA LEU A 249 25.55 -21.84 10.15
C LEU A 249 24.41 -20.99 9.63
N ASN A 250 24.00 -21.19 8.37
CA ASN A 250 22.92 -20.44 7.73
C ASN A 250 22.17 -21.31 6.71
N TYR A 251 21.10 -21.93 7.17
CA TYR A 251 20.24 -22.78 6.35
C TYR A 251 19.29 -21.98 5.46
N GLN A 252 19.24 -20.65 5.59
CA GLN A 252 18.33 -19.78 4.83
C GLN A 252 18.87 -19.40 3.45
N GLU A 253 20.17 -19.58 3.21
CA GLU A 253 20.81 -19.15 1.96
C GLU A 253 20.44 -20.06 0.79
N CYS A 254 19.58 -19.54 -0.09
CA CYS A 254 19.11 -20.22 -1.30
C CYS A 254 20.25 -20.71 -2.20
N ASP A 255 21.29 -19.89 -2.39
CA ASP A 255 22.41 -20.21 -3.28
C ASP A 255 23.27 -21.36 -2.73
N PHE A 256 23.34 -21.53 -1.41
CA PHE A 256 24.13 -22.60 -0.79
C PHE A 256 23.50 -23.96 -1.08
N HIS A 257 22.18 -24.05 -0.92
CA HIS A 257 21.41 -25.24 -1.32
C HIS A 257 21.55 -25.54 -2.80
N TYR A 258 21.45 -24.51 -3.66
CA TYR A 258 21.50 -24.70 -5.11
C TYR A 258 22.86 -25.25 -5.56
N ARG A 259 23.95 -24.67 -5.05
CA ARG A 259 25.31 -25.10 -5.37
C ARG A 259 25.60 -26.51 -4.87
N LEU A 260 25.20 -26.82 -3.64
CA LEU A 260 25.30 -28.18 -3.11
C LEU A 260 24.50 -29.18 -3.96
N GLY A 261 23.29 -28.81 -4.39
CA GLY A 261 22.50 -29.60 -5.34
C GLY A 261 23.26 -29.88 -6.64
N ILE A 262 23.98 -28.89 -7.21
CA ILE A 262 24.84 -29.10 -8.40
C ILE A 262 25.96 -30.09 -8.11
N VAL A 263 26.68 -29.92 -6.99
CA VAL A 263 27.79 -30.81 -6.61
C VAL A 263 27.31 -32.25 -6.49
N LEU A 264 26.16 -32.46 -5.83
CA LEU A 264 25.54 -33.78 -5.68
C LEU A 264 25.03 -34.35 -7.01
N GLU A 265 24.40 -33.51 -7.87
CA GLU A 265 24.00 -33.88 -9.23
C GLU A 265 25.20 -34.36 -10.06
N LYS A 266 26.36 -33.68 -9.94
CA LYS A 266 27.61 -34.05 -10.62
C LYS A 266 28.22 -35.35 -10.10
N MET A 267 27.96 -35.69 -8.84
CA MET A 267 28.32 -36.97 -8.23
C MET A 267 27.27 -38.07 -8.46
N ALA A 268 26.25 -37.82 -9.30
CA ALA A 268 25.12 -38.73 -9.54
C ALA A 268 24.29 -39.10 -8.29
N LYS A 269 24.39 -38.30 -7.21
CA LYS A 269 23.60 -38.45 -5.98
C LYS A 269 22.24 -37.73 -6.13
N TYR A 270 21.38 -38.24 -7.02
CA TYR A 270 20.15 -37.56 -7.43
C TYR A 270 19.13 -37.38 -6.29
N GLU A 271 19.04 -38.34 -5.38
CA GLU A 271 18.13 -38.27 -4.23
C GLU A 271 18.49 -37.10 -3.31
N GLU A 272 19.75 -37.02 -2.85
CA GLU A 272 20.22 -35.89 -2.05
C GLU A 272 20.11 -34.56 -2.83
N ALA A 273 20.48 -34.54 -4.11
CA ALA A 273 20.40 -33.35 -4.95
C ALA A 273 18.97 -32.80 -5.04
N SER A 274 17.96 -33.68 -5.17
CA SER A 274 16.54 -33.29 -5.22
C SER A 274 16.10 -32.55 -3.96
N ILE A 275 16.51 -33.03 -2.78
CA ILE A 275 16.21 -32.40 -1.48
C ILE A 275 16.79 -30.99 -1.43
N TYR A 276 18.03 -30.79 -1.87
CA TYR A 276 18.66 -29.48 -1.87
C TYR A 276 18.03 -28.53 -2.91
N TYR A 277 17.65 -29.02 -4.09
CA TYR A 277 16.92 -28.19 -5.06
C TYR A 277 15.51 -27.79 -4.57
N GLU A 278 14.80 -28.68 -3.87
CA GLU A 278 13.56 -28.30 -3.19
C GLU A 278 13.81 -27.20 -2.15
N ASN A 279 14.86 -27.34 -1.34
CA ASN A 279 15.22 -26.34 -0.33
C ASN A 279 15.61 -24.99 -0.95
N THR A 280 16.23 -25.00 -2.14
CA THR A 280 16.46 -23.80 -2.95
C THR A 280 15.13 -23.14 -3.33
N ILE A 281 14.19 -23.89 -3.91
CA ILE A 281 12.89 -23.37 -4.35
C ILE A 281 12.10 -22.79 -3.16
N LYS A 282 12.11 -23.50 -2.02
CA LYS A 282 11.46 -23.08 -0.77
C LYS A 282 12.05 -21.78 -0.17
N ARG A 283 13.22 -21.33 -0.63
CA ARG A 283 13.95 -20.15 -0.09
C ARG A 283 14.31 -19.09 -1.13
N SER A 284 13.96 -19.30 -2.40
CA SER A 284 14.25 -18.34 -3.46
C SER A 284 13.20 -17.23 -3.50
N ASN A 285 13.57 -16.01 -3.11
CA ASN A 285 12.65 -14.85 -3.12
C ASN A 285 12.07 -14.53 -4.52
N THR A 286 12.75 -14.93 -5.59
CA THR A 286 12.29 -14.74 -6.97
C THR A 286 11.86 -16.06 -7.57
N HIS A 287 10.71 -16.10 -8.23
CA HIS A 287 10.34 -17.29 -8.98
C HIS A 287 11.23 -17.43 -10.21
N ARG A 288 11.99 -18.53 -10.29
CA ARG A 288 12.90 -18.84 -11.39
C ARG A 288 12.56 -20.22 -11.96
N PRO A 289 11.89 -20.32 -13.11
CA PRO A 289 11.48 -21.60 -13.70
C PRO A 289 12.64 -22.59 -13.87
N PHE A 290 13.84 -22.11 -14.21
CA PHE A 290 15.03 -22.96 -14.33
C PHE A 290 15.39 -23.74 -13.04
N LEU A 291 15.09 -23.20 -11.84
CA LEU A 291 15.33 -23.95 -10.58
C LEU A 291 14.44 -25.19 -10.49
N TYR A 292 13.20 -25.08 -10.97
CA TYR A 292 12.26 -26.20 -11.04
C TYR A 292 12.75 -27.23 -12.06
N PHE A 293 13.26 -26.79 -13.22
CA PHE A 293 13.82 -27.69 -14.23
C PHE A 293 14.97 -28.56 -13.69
N ARG A 294 15.86 -28.01 -12.85
CA ARG A 294 16.95 -28.80 -12.23
C ARG A 294 16.41 -29.85 -11.26
N LEU A 295 15.41 -29.50 -10.46
CA LEU A 295 14.69 -30.48 -9.63
C LEU A 295 14.03 -31.56 -10.50
N CYS A 296 13.29 -31.19 -11.55
CA CYS A 296 12.66 -32.12 -12.47
C CYS A 296 13.67 -33.07 -13.13
N LYS A 297 14.88 -32.59 -13.45
CA LYS A 297 15.95 -33.43 -13.98
C LYS A 297 16.35 -34.53 -12.99
N CYS A 298 16.50 -34.20 -11.71
CA CYS A 298 16.76 -35.19 -10.66
C CYS A 298 15.59 -36.17 -10.49
N LEU A 299 14.35 -35.67 -10.44
CA LEU A 299 13.16 -36.51 -10.31
C LEU A 299 12.99 -37.45 -11.51
N ASN A 300 13.34 -37.01 -12.71
CA ASN A 300 13.31 -37.84 -13.91
C ASN A 300 14.36 -38.97 -13.83
N ALA A 301 15.55 -38.68 -13.31
CA ALA A 301 16.58 -39.70 -13.09
C ALA A 301 16.20 -40.70 -11.98
N LEU A 302 15.31 -40.31 -11.06
CA LEU A 302 14.74 -41.15 -10.00
C LEU A 302 13.42 -41.81 -10.41
N GLU A 303 12.92 -41.59 -11.62
CA GLU A 303 11.63 -42.09 -12.13
C GLU A 303 10.39 -41.64 -11.31
N GLU A 304 10.50 -40.53 -10.58
CA GLU A 304 9.40 -39.95 -9.78
C GLU A 304 8.45 -39.06 -10.63
N TYR A 305 7.83 -39.64 -11.67
CA TYR A 305 7.07 -38.89 -12.67
C TYR A 305 5.89 -38.09 -12.12
N LYS A 306 5.22 -38.60 -11.07
CA LYS A 306 4.09 -37.91 -10.44
C LYS A 306 4.54 -36.59 -9.80
N LYS A 307 5.58 -36.64 -8.97
CA LYS A 307 6.15 -35.46 -8.32
C LYS A 307 6.75 -34.49 -9.33
N LEU A 308 7.38 -35.01 -10.39
CA LEU A 308 7.89 -34.20 -11.50
C LEU A 308 6.78 -33.37 -12.15
N SER A 309 5.63 -34.00 -12.47
CA SER A 309 4.47 -33.31 -13.06
C SER A 309 3.94 -32.18 -12.16
N GLU A 310 3.86 -32.44 -10.85
CA GLU A 310 3.45 -31.44 -9.85
C GLU A 310 4.42 -30.25 -9.77
N ILE A 311 5.74 -30.50 -9.79
CA ILE A 311 6.75 -29.44 -9.77
C ILE A 311 6.75 -28.64 -11.09
N LEU A 312 6.53 -29.29 -12.22
CA LEU A 312 6.47 -28.63 -13.52
C LEU A 312 5.27 -27.67 -13.60
N SER A 313 4.10 -28.06 -13.11
CA SER A 313 2.94 -27.16 -13.08
C SER A 313 3.19 -25.93 -12.19
N GLN A 314 3.86 -26.09 -11.05
CA GLN A 314 4.26 -24.97 -10.19
C GLN A 314 5.28 -24.02 -10.84
N SER A 315 6.07 -24.50 -11.81
CA SER A 315 7.00 -23.68 -12.57
C SER A 315 6.30 -22.73 -13.56
N GLN A 316 5.04 -23.02 -13.90
CA GLN A 316 4.25 -22.29 -14.89
C GLN A 316 3.32 -21.22 -14.29
N ILE A 317 3.34 -21.00 -12.98
CA ILE A 317 2.43 -20.05 -12.29
C ILE A 317 2.49 -18.62 -12.86
N ILE A 318 3.64 -18.17 -13.39
CA ILE A 318 3.76 -16.87 -14.09
C ILE A 318 3.68 -17.03 -15.62
N GLN A 319 3.90 -18.24 -16.14
CA GLN A 319 4.12 -18.46 -17.56
C GLN A 319 2.84 -18.54 -18.38
N ASN A 320 1.65 -18.44 -17.76
CA ASN A 320 0.38 -18.20 -18.44
C ASN A 320 0.31 -16.76 -19.01
N GLN A 321 1.30 -16.40 -19.82
CA GLN A 321 1.24 -15.24 -20.70
C GLN A 321 0.30 -15.62 -21.84
N PRO A 322 -0.88 -14.99 -21.94
CA PRO A 322 -1.74 -15.25 -23.08
C PRO A 322 -1.00 -14.86 -24.36
N TYR A 323 -1.14 -15.68 -25.40
CA TYR A 323 -0.48 -15.47 -26.67
C TYR A 323 -0.72 -14.04 -27.19
N GLY A 324 0.35 -13.30 -27.50
CA GLY A 324 0.28 -11.94 -28.05
C GLY A 324 0.34 -10.77 -27.06
N LEU A 325 0.42 -11.00 -25.74
CA LEU A 325 0.66 -9.89 -24.78
C LEU A 325 2.14 -9.57 -24.63
N SER A 326 2.51 -8.29 -24.62
CA SER A 326 3.87 -7.86 -24.32
C SER A 326 4.19 -8.04 -22.82
N GLU A 327 5.41 -8.48 -22.51
CA GLU A 327 5.95 -8.48 -21.13
C GLU A 327 6.00 -7.07 -20.53
N ASP A 328 5.88 -6.02 -21.34
CA ASP A 328 5.86 -4.62 -20.91
C ASP A 328 4.77 -4.33 -19.87
N ILE A 329 3.64 -5.06 -19.92
CA ILE A 329 2.53 -4.90 -18.96
C ILE A 329 2.98 -5.25 -17.53
N LEU A 330 3.92 -6.18 -17.37
CA LEU A 330 4.48 -6.58 -16.08
C LEU A 330 5.64 -5.69 -15.61
N LYS A 331 5.97 -4.60 -16.33
CA LYS A 331 6.96 -3.61 -15.85
C LYS A 331 6.50 -2.90 -14.59
N ASP A 332 5.18 -2.70 -14.42
CA ASP A 332 4.63 -2.22 -13.16
C ASP A 332 4.74 -3.31 -12.09
N LYS A 333 5.61 -3.07 -11.09
CA LYS A 333 5.87 -4.00 -9.99
C LYS A 333 4.62 -4.30 -9.16
N ASN A 334 3.72 -3.34 -8.98
CA ASN A 334 2.48 -3.55 -8.22
C ASN A 334 1.50 -4.40 -9.00
N LEU A 335 1.32 -4.12 -10.30
CA LEU A 335 0.51 -4.97 -11.16
C LEU A 335 1.06 -6.40 -11.22
N ARG A 336 2.38 -6.57 -11.45
CA ARG A 336 3.04 -7.88 -11.44
C ARG A 336 2.79 -8.65 -10.15
N ARG A 337 2.88 -7.99 -8.98
CA ARG A 337 2.60 -8.62 -7.70
C ARG A 337 1.15 -9.08 -7.57
N ARG A 338 0.18 -8.25 -7.98
CA ARG A 338 -1.25 -8.61 -7.92
C ARG A 338 -1.56 -9.79 -8.84
N VAL A 339 -1.05 -9.75 -10.07
CA VAL A 339 -1.19 -10.85 -11.04
C VAL A 339 -0.59 -12.13 -10.48
N PHE A 340 0.67 -12.07 -10.04
CA PHE A 340 1.36 -13.24 -9.48
C PHE A 340 0.66 -13.80 -8.24
N TYR A 341 0.19 -12.94 -7.34
CA TYR A 341 -0.58 -13.37 -6.18
C TYR A 341 -1.90 -14.02 -6.58
N THR A 342 -2.61 -13.47 -7.57
CA THR A 342 -3.87 -14.03 -8.07
C THR A 342 -3.66 -15.40 -8.68
N GLU A 343 -2.58 -15.59 -9.44
CA GLU A 343 -2.18 -16.91 -9.96
C GLU A 343 -1.86 -17.91 -8.83
N CYS A 344 -1.10 -17.47 -7.82
CA CYS A 344 -0.83 -18.31 -6.64
C CYS A 344 -2.13 -18.67 -5.90
N TYR A 345 -3.04 -17.70 -5.73
CA TYR A 345 -4.33 -17.90 -5.08
C TYR A 345 -5.18 -18.90 -5.85
N LYS A 346 -5.22 -18.87 -7.18
CA LYS A 346 -6.01 -19.85 -7.96
C LYS A 346 -5.38 -21.24 -7.97
N ASN A 347 -4.06 -21.32 -8.15
CA ASN A 347 -3.42 -22.57 -8.55
C ASN A 347 -2.72 -23.34 -7.41
N LEU A 348 -2.34 -22.68 -6.31
CA LEU A 348 -1.66 -23.35 -5.19
C LEU A 348 -2.65 -23.92 -4.18
N LYS A 349 -2.45 -25.16 -3.76
CA LYS A 349 -3.18 -25.77 -2.64
C LYS A 349 -2.70 -25.22 -1.30
N ILE A 350 -3.57 -25.32 -0.29
CA ILE A 350 -3.19 -25.00 1.09
C ILE A 350 -2.25 -26.10 1.64
N ILE A 351 -1.25 -25.67 2.41
CA ILE A 351 -0.28 -26.53 3.09
C ILE A 351 -0.61 -26.50 4.59
N ASP A 352 -1.08 -27.64 5.11
CA ASP A 352 -1.66 -27.74 6.45
C ASP A 352 -0.68 -27.42 7.58
N ASN A 353 0.57 -27.87 7.48
CA ASN A 353 1.60 -27.71 8.50
C ASN A 353 2.45 -26.45 8.31
N MET A 354 1.88 -25.36 7.77
CA MET A 354 2.61 -24.13 7.50
C MET A 354 2.00 -22.93 8.22
N ILE A 355 2.86 -22.17 8.90
CA ILE A 355 2.49 -20.96 9.64
C ILE A 355 3.29 -19.77 9.10
N LEU A 356 2.60 -18.74 8.63
CA LEU A 356 3.21 -17.49 8.19
C LEU A 356 3.03 -16.40 9.25
N TYR A 357 4.13 -15.75 9.61
CA TYR A 357 4.18 -14.69 10.58
C TYR A 357 4.65 -13.38 9.95
N GLU A 358 3.92 -12.31 10.18
CA GLU A 358 4.30 -10.96 9.74
C GLU A 358 4.05 -9.95 10.87
N SER A 359 5.10 -9.25 11.30
CA SER A 359 4.97 -8.14 12.26
C SER A 359 5.36 -6.80 11.65
N PHE A 360 4.51 -5.79 11.84
CA PHE A 360 4.70 -4.40 11.37
C PHE A 360 5.13 -4.32 9.90
N HIS A 361 4.44 -5.04 9.02
CA HIS A 361 4.77 -5.14 7.59
C HIS A 361 6.20 -5.64 7.32
N GLY A 362 6.64 -6.63 8.09
CA GLY A 362 7.97 -7.25 7.97
C GLY A 362 9.14 -6.38 8.45
N LYS A 363 8.89 -5.26 9.15
CA LYS A 363 9.97 -4.38 9.62
C LYS A 363 10.86 -5.04 10.68
N SER A 364 10.33 -5.94 11.48
CA SER A 364 11.06 -6.62 12.56
C SER A 364 10.46 -8.00 12.85
N MET A 365 11.22 -8.85 13.56
CA MET A 365 10.70 -10.07 14.22
C MET A 365 10.36 -9.70 15.69
N SER A 366 9.14 -9.25 15.97
CA SER A 366 8.78 -8.72 17.30
C SER A 366 7.28 -8.83 17.63
N CYS A 367 6.88 -8.31 18.80
CA CYS A 367 5.47 -8.20 19.22
C CYS A 367 4.79 -9.56 19.38
N ASN A 368 3.45 -9.58 19.39
CA ASN A 368 2.62 -10.77 19.63
C ASN A 368 2.97 -11.93 18.68
N PRO A 369 3.16 -11.74 17.36
CA PRO A 369 3.56 -12.83 16.47
C PRO A 369 4.85 -13.50 16.91
N TYR A 370 5.86 -12.72 17.35
CA TYR A 370 7.14 -13.25 17.80
C TYR A 370 7.03 -14.08 19.08
N ALA A 371 6.24 -13.62 20.06
CA ALA A 371 6.01 -14.38 21.28
C ALA A 371 5.29 -15.71 21.00
N ILE A 372 4.24 -15.68 20.16
CA ILE A 372 3.53 -16.89 19.71
C ILE A 372 4.51 -17.85 19.02
N PHE A 373 5.38 -17.34 18.16
CA PHE A 373 6.38 -18.17 17.48
C PHE A 373 7.38 -18.83 18.42
N LEU A 374 7.94 -18.08 19.36
CA LEU A 374 8.84 -18.65 20.36
C LEU A 374 8.14 -19.75 21.16
N TYR A 375 6.89 -19.50 21.58
CA TYR A 375 6.08 -20.48 22.30
C TYR A 375 5.86 -21.75 21.46
N LEU A 376 5.45 -21.61 20.19
CA LEU A 376 5.20 -22.74 19.29
C LEU A 376 6.45 -23.57 19.01
N LEU A 377 7.62 -22.94 18.90
CA LEU A 377 8.90 -23.67 18.74
C LEU A 377 9.24 -24.57 19.94
N GLU A 378 8.71 -24.27 21.13
CA GLU A 378 8.90 -25.07 22.34
C GLU A 378 7.86 -26.19 22.47
N GLN A 379 6.80 -26.20 21.63
CA GLN A 379 5.73 -27.18 21.69
C GLN A 379 5.98 -28.37 20.75
N ASN A 380 5.87 -29.60 21.28
CA ASN A 380 6.06 -30.82 20.51
C ASN A 380 5.09 -30.96 19.31
N ALA A 381 3.84 -30.51 19.46
CA ALA A 381 2.82 -30.57 18.41
C ALA A 381 3.18 -29.76 17.14
N PHE A 382 4.11 -28.81 17.25
CA PHE A 382 4.50 -27.92 16.15
C PHE A 382 5.91 -28.19 15.62
N LYS A 383 6.56 -29.28 16.05
CA LYS A 383 7.94 -29.61 15.63
C LYS A 383 8.06 -29.84 14.12
N ASP A 384 7.04 -30.43 13.50
CA ASP A 384 6.99 -30.73 12.07
C ASP A 384 6.36 -29.61 11.22
N PHE A 385 6.02 -28.48 11.85
CA PHE A 385 5.51 -27.31 11.14
C PHE A 385 6.63 -26.51 10.51
N THR A 386 6.35 -25.96 9.33
CA THR A 386 7.21 -24.98 8.66
C THR A 386 6.78 -23.56 9.05
N HIS A 387 7.67 -22.84 9.70
CA HIS A 387 7.47 -21.46 10.15
C HIS A 387 8.05 -20.48 9.13
N ILE A 388 7.18 -19.76 8.42
CA ILE A 388 7.54 -18.73 7.47
C ILE A 388 7.58 -17.37 8.17
N TRP A 389 8.75 -16.77 8.29
CA TRP A 389 8.89 -15.42 8.84
C TRP A 389 9.08 -14.36 7.76
N VAL A 390 8.18 -13.38 7.72
CA VAL A 390 8.24 -12.29 6.75
C VAL A 390 9.08 -11.14 7.29
N VAL A 391 10.12 -10.75 6.56
CA VAL A 391 10.99 -9.62 6.89
C VAL A 391 11.26 -8.74 5.66
N ASN A 392 11.59 -7.46 5.86
CA ASN A 392 12.01 -6.56 4.78
C ASN A 392 13.52 -6.69 4.50
N ASP A 393 14.28 -7.00 5.54
CA ASP A 393 15.73 -7.21 5.52
C ASP A 393 16.07 -8.50 6.27
N LEU A 394 16.80 -9.41 5.62
CA LEU A 394 17.22 -10.68 6.20
C LEU A 394 18.34 -10.51 7.24
N SER A 395 19.01 -9.34 7.28
CA SER A 395 20.07 -9.05 8.24
C SER A 395 19.57 -9.04 9.70
N ILE A 396 18.29 -8.73 9.91
CA ILE A 396 17.66 -8.63 11.23
C ILE A 396 17.34 -10.01 11.85
N VAL A 397 17.42 -11.07 11.06
CA VAL A 397 17.11 -12.43 11.52
C VAL A 397 18.19 -12.89 12.50
N LYS A 398 17.79 -13.24 13.73
CA LYS A 398 18.73 -13.73 14.76
C LYS A 398 19.43 -15.01 14.28
N ASN A 399 20.74 -15.13 14.51
CA ASN A 399 21.56 -16.26 14.05
C ASN A 399 21.00 -17.64 14.46
N LYS A 400 20.36 -17.75 15.63
CA LYS A 400 19.74 -19.01 16.07
C LYS A 400 18.68 -19.51 15.06
N PHE A 401 17.90 -18.61 14.48
CA PHE A 401 16.83 -18.96 13.53
C PHE A 401 17.38 -19.22 12.12
N LYS A 402 18.50 -18.60 11.74
CA LYS A 402 19.17 -18.87 10.46
C LYS A 402 19.54 -20.34 10.30
N LYS A 403 19.89 -21.01 11.39
CA LYS A 403 20.30 -22.42 11.42
C LYS A 403 19.14 -23.42 11.37
N MET A 404 17.91 -22.98 11.62
CA MET A 404 16.76 -23.89 11.77
C MET A 404 16.20 -24.27 10.39
N LYS A 405 16.05 -25.59 10.14
CA LYS A 405 15.56 -26.11 8.85
C LYS A 405 14.07 -25.86 8.63
N ASN A 406 13.29 -25.90 9.71
CA ASN A 406 11.84 -25.69 9.70
C ASN A 406 11.44 -24.20 9.81
N VAL A 407 12.41 -23.28 9.88
CA VAL A 407 12.17 -21.84 9.77
C VAL A 407 12.60 -21.38 8.37
N ILE A 408 11.77 -20.59 7.71
CA ILE A 408 12.05 -19.98 6.41
C ILE A 408 11.85 -18.48 6.52
N CYS A 409 12.90 -17.70 6.27
CA CYS A 409 12.80 -16.23 6.25
C CYS A 409 12.56 -15.75 4.82
N VAL A 410 11.50 -14.97 4.60
CA VAL A 410 11.08 -14.51 3.27
C VAL A 410 11.00 -12.99 3.20
N LYS A 411 11.43 -12.43 2.06
CA LYS A 411 11.35 -11.00 1.83
C LYS A 411 9.91 -10.58 1.50
N ARG A 412 9.36 -9.60 2.23
CA ARG A 412 8.00 -9.08 1.97
C ARG A 412 7.82 -8.59 0.53
N GLY A 413 6.71 -8.97 -0.10
CA GLY A 413 6.37 -8.59 -1.47
C GLY A 413 7.26 -9.20 -2.55
N SER A 414 8.06 -10.22 -2.21
CA SER A 414 8.76 -11.09 -3.16
C SER A 414 7.83 -12.17 -3.71
N ASP A 415 8.21 -12.85 -4.78
CA ASP A 415 7.39 -13.92 -5.37
C ASP A 415 7.18 -15.05 -4.34
N LEU A 416 8.20 -15.38 -3.54
CA LEU A 416 8.09 -16.39 -2.49
C LEU A 416 7.11 -15.99 -1.38
N TYR A 417 7.10 -14.71 -1.01
CA TYR A 417 6.13 -14.19 -0.04
C TYR A 417 4.70 -14.36 -0.55
N LEU A 418 4.45 -14.05 -1.82
CA LEU A 418 3.13 -14.18 -2.42
C LEU A 418 2.68 -15.64 -2.51
N LYS A 419 3.60 -16.56 -2.81
CA LYS A 419 3.34 -18.02 -2.77
C LYS A 419 2.90 -18.45 -1.37
N TYR A 420 3.69 -18.17 -0.34
CA TYR A 420 3.38 -18.59 1.03
C TYR A 420 2.15 -17.89 1.60
N LEU A 421 1.90 -16.63 1.25
CA LEU A 421 0.67 -15.93 1.65
C LEU A 421 -0.59 -16.60 1.06
N ALA A 422 -0.50 -17.16 -0.16
CA ALA A 422 -1.59 -17.85 -0.83
C ALA A 422 -1.75 -19.33 -0.42
N SER A 423 -0.71 -19.96 0.14
CA SER A 423 -0.69 -21.41 0.42
C SER A 423 -0.58 -21.80 1.90
N ALA A 424 -0.08 -20.93 2.79
CA ALA A 424 0.03 -21.28 4.21
C ALA A 424 -1.35 -21.40 4.86
N LYS A 425 -1.61 -22.46 5.64
CA LYS A 425 -2.87 -22.64 6.37
C LYS A 425 -3.05 -21.63 7.48
N TYR A 426 -2.01 -21.36 8.25
CA TYR A 426 -2.08 -20.47 9.41
C TYR A 426 -1.35 -19.15 9.11
N LEU A 427 -2.07 -18.04 9.25
CA LEU A 427 -1.55 -16.69 9.04
C LEU A 427 -1.63 -15.92 10.36
N ILE A 428 -0.52 -15.33 10.81
CA ILE A 428 -0.44 -14.57 12.06
C ILE A 428 0.14 -13.18 11.76
N ASN A 429 -0.63 -12.12 12.01
CA ASN A 429 -0.26 -10.74 11.72
C ASN A 429 -0.70 -9.80 12.85
N ASN A 430 0.06 -8.75 13.14
CA ASN A 430 -0.28 -7.75 14.16
C ASN A 430 -0.76 -6.40 13.61
N VAL A 431 -0.78 -6.28 12.28
CA VAL A 431 -1.22 -5.11 11.51
C VAL A 431 -2.15 -5.58 10.39
N THR A 432 -1.74 -5.46 9.12
CA THR A 432 -2.52 -5.85 7.95
C THR A 432 -1.65 -6.55 6.91
N PHE A 433 -2.24 -7.48 6.16
CA PHE A 433 -1.73 -7.91 4.87
C PHE A 433 -2.06 -6.88 3.78
N PRO A 434 -1.33 -6.87 2.65
CA PRO A 434 -1.55 -5.92 1.54
C PRO A 434 -2.97 -5.96 0.95
N GLU A 435 -3.37 -4.89 0.26
CA GLU A 435 -4.71 -4.72 -0.33
C GLU A 435 -5.15 -5.84 -1.30
N TYR A 436 -4.18 -6.53 -1.92
CA TYR A 436 -4.46 -7.66 -2.83
C TYR A 436 -4.66 -8.99 -2.11
N PHE A 437 -4.37 -9.11 -0.82
CA PHE A 437 -4.54 -10.35 -0.07
C PHE A 437 -5.98 -10.84 -0.13
N ILE A 438 -6.26 -12.13 -0.33
CA ILE A 438 -7.60 -12.72 -0.19
C ILE A 438 -7.43 -13.98 0.64
N ARG A 439 -8.12 -14.08 1.78
CA ARG A 439 -8.07 -15.31 2.57
C ARG A 439 -8.90 -16.41 1.89
N LYS A 440 -8.29 -17.57 1.65
CA LYS A 440 -9.00 -18.79 1.24
C LYS A 440 -9.82 -19.36 2.40
N GLU A 441 -10.87 -20.09 2.09
CA GLU A 441 -11.78 -20.63 3.11
C GLU A 441 -11.05 -21.52 4.13
N GLU A 442 -10.08 -22.30 3.67
CA GLU A 442 -9.31 -23.24 4.50
C GLU A 442 -8.19 -22.57 5.31
N GLN A 443 -7.86 -21.30 5.04
CA GLN A 443 -6.86 -20.56 5.82
C GLN A 443 -7.46 -20.03 7.13
N LYS A 444 -6.73 -20.20 8.23
CA LYS A 444 -6.96 -19.51 9.50
C LYS A 444 -6.06 -18.29 9.58
N TYR A 445 -6.66 -17.12 9.80
CA TYR A 445 -5.96 -15.85 9.99
C TYR A 445 -6.20 -15.30 11.40
N LEU A 446 -5.14 -15.19 12.19
CA LEU A 446 -5.09 -14.52 13.49
C LEU A 446 -4.55 -13.09 13.31
N ASN A 447 -5.38 -12.09 13.62
CA ASN A 447 -4.91 -10.73 13.81
C ASN A 447 -4.74 -10.44 15.31
N THR A 448 -3.51 -10.15 15.72
CA THR A 448 -3.19 -9.93 17.13
C THR A 448 -3.29 -8.49 17.57
N TRP A 449 -3.45 -7.54 16.63
CA TRP A 449 -3.16 -6.13 16.85
C TRP A 449 -1.80 -5.92 17.57
N HIS A 450 -1.53 -4.70 18.05
CA HIS A 450 -0.19 -4.34 18.52
C HIS A 450 -0.15 -3.39 19.73
N GLY A 451 -1.25 -3.27 20.49
CA GLY A 451 -1.27 -2.53 21.74
C GLY A 451 -2.65 -2.06 22.17
N ILE A 452 -2.73 -1.57 23.39
CA ILE A 452 -3.94 -0.92 23.92
C ILE A 452 -4.00 0.50 23.34
N PRO A 453 -5.12 0.90 22.70
CA PRO A 453 -5.25 2.23 22.11
C PRO A 453 -5.16 3.35 23.17
N ILE A 454 -4.43 4.41 22.82
CA ILE A 454 -4.37 5.68 23.58
C ILE A 454 -4.94 6.78 22.71
N LYS A 455 -4.39 6.89 21.51
CA LYS A 455 -4.81 7.82 20.47
C LYS A 455 -5.97 7.26 19.66
N TYR A 456 -6.77 8.15 19.08
CA TYR A 456 -7.87 7.78 18.19
C TYR A 456 -7.44 6.88 17.02
N LEU A 457 -8.25 5.86 16.76
CA LEU A 457 -8.07 4.87 15.71
C LEU A 457 -9.31 4.82 14.79
N GLY A 458 -9.19 4.04 13.71
CA GLY A 458 -10.31 3.82 12.79
C GLY A 458 -10.89 5.11 12.23
N LYS A 459 -12.22 5.25 12.27
CA LYS A 459 -12.95 6.42 11.78
C LYS A 459 -12.71 7.72 12.57
N LYS A 460 -12.14 7.64 13.77
CA LYS A 460 -11.82 8.82 14.60
C LYS A 460 -10.45 9.44 14.27
N ILE A 461 -9.66 8.82 13.40
CA ILE A 461 -8.38 9.37 12.94
C ILE A 461 -8.61 10.73 12.27
N LYS A 462 -7.89 11.76 12.71
CA LYS A 462 -8.01 13.14 12.22
C LYS A 462 -7.12 13.47 11.02
N SER A 463 -6.08 12.67 10.76
CA SER A 463 -5.03 12.99 9.78
C SER A 463 -5.42 12.78 8.31
N GLY A 464 -6.39 11.91 8.02
CA GLY A 464 -6.78 11.63 6.65
C GLY A 464 -8.09 10.86 6.49
N PHE A 465 -8.65 10.97 5.29
CA PHE A 465 -9.94 10.38 4.95
C PHE A 465 -9.81 8.89 4.65
N MET A 466 -10.45 8.04 5.46
CA MET A 466 -10.51 6.59 5.28
C MET A 466 -9.14 5.88 5.25
N GLU A 467 -8.13 6.42 5.94
CA GLU A 467 -6.78 5.82 6.02
C GLU A 467 -6.79 4.40 6.65
N HIS A 468 -7.83 4.08 7.43
CA HIS A 468 -8.02 2.81 8.09
C HIS A 468 -8.65 1.71 7.22
N ALA A 469 -8.95 1.99 5.94
CA ALA A 469 -9.65 1.08 5.01
C ALA A 469 -9.05 -0.33 4.95
N ASN A 470 -7.71 -0.45 4.81
CA ASN A 470 -7.07 -1.76 4.74
C ASN A 470 -7.18 -2.52 6.07
N THR A 471 -7.16 -1.81 7.19
CA THR A 471 -7.22 -2.39 8.52
C THR A 471 -8.61 -2.96 8.81
N GLN A 472 -9.67 -2.19 8.55
CA GLN A 472 -11.05 -2.68 8.63
C GLN A 472 -11.22 -3.94 7.77
N ARG A 473 -10.80 -3.87 6.50
CA ARG A 473 -10.84 -5.01 5.58
C ARG A 473 -10.08 -6.24 6.10
N ASN A 474 -8.87 -6.06 6.65
CA ASN A 474 -8.10 -7.18 7.20
C ASN A 474 -8.73 -7.78 8.45
N PHE A 475 -9.40 -6.99 9.28
CA PHE A 475 -10.18 -7.53 10.39
C PHE A 475 -11.33 -8.40 9.89
N LEU A 476 -12.05 -7.98 8.84
CA LEU A 476 -13.10 -8.82 8.24
C LEU A 476 -12.55 -10.12 7.64
N HIS A 477 -11.32 -10.10 7.10
CA HIS A 477 -10.63 -11.31 6.64
C HIS A 477 -10.13 -12.20 7.78
N ALA A 478 -9.97 -11.69 9.00
CA ALA A 478 -9.48 -12.48 10.12
C ALA A 478 -10.50 -13.56 10.51
N THR A 479 -9.99 -14.73 10.84
CA THR A 479 -10.78 -15.78 11.50
C THR A 479 -10.79 -15.61 13.01
N HIS A 480 -9.74 -14.99 13.55
CA HIS A 480 -9.54 -14.76 14.97
C HIS A 480 -8.98 -13.35 15.20
N LEU A 481 -9.64 -12.58 16.06
CA LEU A 481 -9.15 -11.35 16.65
C LEU A 481 -8.91 -11.61 18.14
N ILE A 482 -7.75 -11.21 18.63
CA ILE A 482 -7.44 -11.29 20.06
C ILE A 482 -7.31 -9.90 20.66
N HIS A 483 -7.74 -9.78 21.91
CA HIS A 483 -7.74 -8.53 22.64
C HIS A 483 -7.19 -8.74 24.06
N PRO A 484 -6.45 -7.75 24.60
CA PRO A 484 -5.93 -7.84 25.96
C PRO A 484 -7.01 -7.61 27.02
N ASN A 485 -8.04 -6.82 26.68
CA ASN A 485 -9.12 -6.38 27.56
C ASN A 485 -10.35 -5.94 26.75
N LEU A 486 -11.48 -5.77 27.43
CA LEU A 486 -12.75 -5.30 26.82
C LEU A 486 -12.62 -3.91 26.18
N TYR A 487 -11.91 -2.99 26.83
CA TYR A 487 -11.69 -1.63 26.33
C TYR A 487 -11.09 -1.62 24.90
N THR A 488 -10.06 -2.44 24.67
CA THR A 488 -9.42 -2.54 23.36
C THR A 488 -10.33 -3.23 22.35
N LYS A 489 -11.07 -4.26 22.77
CA LYS A 489 -12.05 -4.95 21.92
C LYS A 489 -13.10 -3.96 21.41
N ASP A 490 -13.73 -3.21 22.31
CA ASP A 490 -14.77 -2.25 21.96
C ASP A 490 -14.27 -1.16 21.01
N ILE A 491 -13.08 -0.61 21.23
CA ILE A 491 -12.50 0.38 20.31
C ILE A 491 -12.26 -0.21 18.92
N LEU A 492 -11.60 -1.38 18.84
CA LEU A 492 -11.28 -1.98 17.56
C LEU A 492 -12.54 -2.40 16.79
N GLU A 493 -13.55 -2.93 17.48
CA GLU A 493 -14.79 -3.36 16.82
C GLU A 493 -15.69 -2.19 16.39
N ASN A 494 -15.80 -1.14 17.21
CA ASN A 494 -16.69 -0.01 16.94
C ASN A 494 -16.05 1.03 16.02
N ASP A 495 -14.80 1.44 16.26
CA ASP A 495 -14.17 2.54 15.49
C ASP A 495 -13.67 2.07 14.12
N TYR A 496 -13.54 0.75 13.91
CA TYR A 496 -13.39 0.16 12.57
C TYR A 496 -14.72 -0.39 12.01
N GLU A 497 -15.84 -0.23 12.72
CA GLU A 497 -17.20 -0.59 12.24
C GLU A 497 -17.35 -2.06 11.80
N ILE A 498 -16.69 -2.97 12.50
CA ILE A 498 -16.73 -4.41 12.21
C ILE A 498 -17.62 -5.19 13.17
N LYS A 499 -18.09 -4.59 14.28
CA LYS A 499 -18.87 -5.25 15.33
C LYS A 499 -20.01 -6.12 14.79
N ASP A 500 -20.82 -5.59 13.88
CA ASP A 500 -21.97 -6.31 13.30
C ASP A 500 -21.62 -7.14 12.05
N LEU A 501 -20.37 -7.06 11.57
CA LEU A 501 -19.93 -7.70 10.32
C LEU A 501 -19.02 -8.91 10.56
N PHE A 502 -18.18 -8.84 11.59
CA PHE A 502 -17.12 -9.81 11.81
C PHE A 502 -17.67 -11.23 12.02
N GLN A 503 -17.20 -12.19 11.22
CA GLN A 503 -17.71 -13.56 11.20
C GLN A 503 -16.83 -14.57 11.95
N GLY A 504 -15.67 -14.13 12.43
CA GLY A 504 -14.71 -14.96 13.15
C GLY A 504 -14.89 -14.93 14.67
N GLN A 505 -13.88 -15.39 15.40
CA GLN A 505 -13.84 -15.35 16.86
C GLN A 505 -13.12 -14.09 17.36
N SER A 506 -13.77 -13.31 18.22
CA SER A 506 -13.17 -12.12 18.84
C SER A 506 -13.09 -12.32 20.36
N VAL A 507 -11.88 -12.61 20.84
CA VAL A 507 -11.66 -13.21 22.17
C VAL A 507 -10.70 -12.40 23.02
N LEU A 508 -10.97 -12.36 24.33
CA LEU A 508 -10.06 -11.77 25.31
C LEU A 508 -9.01 -12.81 25.73
N THR A 509 -7.73 -12.50 25.52
CA THR A 509 -6.64 -13.44 25.81
C THR A 509 -5.50 -12.84 26.62
N GLY A 510 -5.46 -11.52 26.81
CA GLY A 510 -4.18 -10.85 27.06
C GLY A 510 -3.34 -10.80 25.78
N TYR A 511 -2.16 -10.18 25.83
CA TYR A 511 -1.24 -10.11 24.71
C TYR A 511 -0.06 -11.07 24.87
N PRO A 512 0.18 -11.97 23.89
CA PRO A 512 1.31 -12.91 23.91
C PRO A 512 2.68 -12.27 24.21
N ARG A 513 2.94 -11.05 23.72
CA ARG A 513 4.23 -10.39 23.97
C ARG A 513 4.46 -10.04 25.44
N VAL A 514 3.41 -9.84 26.22
CA VAL A 514 3.51 -9.48 27.66
C VAL A 514 4.02 -10.66 28.48
N ASP A 515 3.78 -11.91 28.03
CA ASP A 515 4.37 -13.10 28.67
C ASP A 515 5.91 -13.02 28.70
N LEU A 516 6.54 -12.41 27.67
CA LEU A 516 7.99 -12.19 27.64
C LEU A 516 8.46 -11.20 28.70
N SER A 517 7.63 -10.20 29.04
CA SER A 517 7.93 -9.21 30.07
C SER A 517 7.84 -9.78 31.48
N LEU A 518 6.93 -10.73 31.70
CA LEU A 518 6.75 -11.40 32.99
C LEU A 518 7.81 -12.48 33.26
N LYS A 519 8.53 -12.95 32.24
CA LYS A 519 9.60 -13.93 32.39
C LYS A 519 10.88 -13.28 32.92
N GLN A 520 11.37 -13.71 34.08
CA GLN A 520 12.65 -13.23 34.63
C GLN A 520 13.81 -13.50 33.65
N ASN A 521 14.63 -12.49 33.39
CA ASN A 521 15.73 -12.55 32.42
C ASN A 521 17.04 -11.99 32.98
N ALA A 522 17.56 -12.60 34.04
CA ALA A 522 18.82 -12.19 34.67
C ALA A 522 20.01 -12.16 33.68
N LYS A 523 20.01 -13.07 32.69
CA LYS A 523 21.02 -13.13 31.62
C LYS A 523 21.04 -11.88 30.73
N LEU A 524 19.94 -11.13 30.65
CA LEU A 524 19.88 -9.92 29.82
C LEU A 524 20.68 -8.75 30.41
N LYS A 525 20.64 -8.55 31.74
CA LYS A 525 21.48 -7.55 32.42
C LYS A 525 22.96 -7.80 32.14
N GLN A 526 23.40 -9.06 32.25
CA GLN A 526 24.79 -9.46 31.95
C GLN A 526 25.17 -9.17 30.49
N LYS A 527 24.30 -9.50 29.52
CA LYS A 527 24.53 -9.21 28.09
C LYS A 527 24.65 -7.72 27.78
N LEU A 528 23.95 -6.88 28.54
CA LEU A 528 23.99 -5.42 28.42
C LEU A 528 25.12 -4.77 29.24
N GLY A 529 25.91 -5.56 29.97
CA GLY A 529 26.96 -5.04 30.86
C GLY A 529 26.41 -4.27 32.07
N ILE A 530 25.18 -4.56 32.49
CA ILE A 530 24.50 -3.93 33.63
C ILE A 530 24.76 -4.78 34.88
N LYS A 531 25.19 -4.14 35.97
CA LYS A 531 25.38 -4.84 37.25
C LYS A 531 24.03 -5.35 37.78
N GLU A 532 24.03 -6.49 38.43
CA GLU A 532 22.80 -7.14 38.91
C GLU A 532 21.99 -6.25 39.86
N SER A 533 22.66 -5.60 40.80
CA SER A 533 22.09 -4.65 41.78
C SER A 533 21.73 -3.28 41.22
N GLN A 534 22.16 -2.95 39.99
CA GLN A 534 21.88 -1.64 39.40
C GLN A 534 20.44 -1.59 38.88
N LYS A 535 19.69 -0.56 39.30
CA LYS A 535 18.35 -0.29 38.79
C LYS A 535 18.41 0.30 37.37
N VAL A 536 17.46 -0.07 36.53
CA VAL A 536 17.40 0.32 35.11
C VAL A 536 16.23 1.26 34.88
N LEU A 537 16.50 2.38 34.22
CA LEU A 537 15.50 3.35 33.77
C LEU A 537 15.40 3.27 32.25
N LEU A 538 14.20 3.05 31.72
CA LEU A 538 13.95 3.09 30.29
C LEU A 538 13.24 4.40 29.93
N TYR A 539 13.83 5.19 29.04
CA TYR A 539 13.16 6.32 28.40
C TYR A 539 12.71 5.94 26.98
N ALA A 540 11.39 5.95 26.75
CA ALA A 540 10.76 5.54 25.50
C ALA A 540 9.74 6.59 25.01
N PRO A 541 10.18 7.74 24.47
CA PRO A 541 9.30 8.78 23.93
C PRO A 541 8.67 8.35 22.59
N THR A 542 7.44 8.80 22.31
CA THR A 542 6.81 8.58 21.00
C THR A 542 7.37 9.51 19.92
N TRP A 543 7.33 9.04 18.67
CA TRP A 543 7.72 9.85 17.52
C TRP A 543 6.77 11.04 17.32
N ARG A 544 7.33 12.22 17.05
CA ARG A 544 6.58 13.42 16.65
C ARG A 544 6.72 13.60 15.14
N GLY A 545 5.61 13.45 14.41
CA GLY A 545 5.57 13.63 12.96
C GLY A 545 4.26 13.15 12.33
N GLY A 546 3.50 14.08 11.75
CA GLY A 546 2.43 13.80 10.79
C GLY A 546 2.96 13.74 9.35
N LEU A 547 2.10 13.42 8.38
CA LEU A 547 2.48 13.40 6.96
C LEU A 547 3.02 14.76 6.44
N ASN A 548 2.72 15.87 7.13
CA ASN A 548 3.01 17.24 6.67
C ASN A 548 3.84 18.13 7.62
N THR A 549 4.28 17.67 8.79
CA THR A 549 5.09 18.49 9.72
C THR A 549 6.18 17.66 10.41
N GLN A 550 7.45 17.96 10.08
CA GLN A 550 8.66 17.31 10.61
C GLN A 550 9.30 18.17 11.73
N TYR A 551 8.63 18.35 12.87
CA TYR A 551 9.30 18.94 14.02
C TYR A 551 9.75 17.85 14.99
N PHE A 552 11.00 17.40 14.85
CA PHE A 552 11.67 16.55 15.83
C PHE A 552 12.71 17.38 16.59
N ASP A 553 12.41 17.66 17.85
CA ASP A 553 13.26 18.45 18.74
C ASP A 553 14.37 17.57 19.36
N PHE A 554 15.42 17.37 18.58
CA PHE A 554 16.57 16.57 18.99
C PHE A 554 17.33 17.20 20.16
N GLU A 555 17.43 18.52 20.23
CA GLU A 555 18.20 19.20 21.29
C GLU A 555 17.52 19.07 22.66
N ARG A 556 16.18 19.16 22.74
CA ARG A 556 15.46 18.82 23.98
C ARG A 556 15.71 17.38 24.38
N LEU A 557 15.51 16.42 23.48
CA LEU A 557 15.71 15.00 23.81
C LEU A 557 17.14 14.71 24.27
N LYS A 558 18.14 15.31 23.63
CA LYS A 558 19.54 15.26 24.04
C LYS A 558 19.75 15.84 25.45
N ARG A 559 19.19 17.01 25.74
CA ARG A 559 19.24 17.62 27.08
C ARG A 559 18.61 16.69 28.13
N ASP A 560 17.43 16.16 27.84
CA ASP A 560 16.72 15.26 28.75
C ASP A 560 17.56 14.01 29.07
N ILE A 561 18.17 13.39 28.05
CA ILE A 561 19.04 12.22 28.24
C ILE A 561 20.26 12.56 29.10
N LEU A 562 20.90 13.72 28.86
CA LEU A 562 22.07 14.14 29.64
C LEU A 562 21.72 14.39 31.11
N GLU A 563 20.54 14.95 31.39
CA GLU A 563 20.05 15.11 32.75
C GLU A 563 19.70 13.77 33.41
N LEU A 564 19.00 12.87 32.70
CA LEU A 564 18.66 11.54 33.23
C LEU A 564 19.90 10.70 33.55
N LYS A 565 21.00 10.85 32.79
CA LYS A 565 22.27 10.17 33.05
C LYS A 565 22.92 10.55 34.38
N LYS A 566 22.51 11.67 35.00
CA LYS A 566 22.98 12.09 36.34
C LYS A 566 22.27 11.35 37.48
N SER A 567 21.23 10.57 37.18
CA SER A 567 20.51 9.78 38.18
C SER A 567 21.28 8.52 38.59
N ASN A 568 20.82 7.85 39.66
CA ASN A 568 21.39 6.59 40.14
C ASN A 568 21.02 5.36 39.28
N PHE A 569 20.30 5.56 38.17
CA PHE A 569 19.82 4.49 37.30
C PHE A 569 20.75 4.24 36.11
N LYS A 570 20.79 3.00 35.63
CA LYS A 570 21.25 2.72 34.27
C LYS A 570 20.19 3.18 33.29
N VAL A 571 20.43 4.31 32.62
CA VAL A 571 19.52 4.85 31.60
C VAL A 571 19.66 4.08 30.29
N LEU A 572 18.53 3.64 29.76
CA LEU A 572 18.38 3.06 28.43
C LEU A 572 17.39 3.89 27.62
N LEU A 573 17.65 4.03 26.32
CA LEU A 573 16.87 4.87 25.41
C LEU A 573 16.30 4.03 24.26
N SER A 574 14.98 4.10 24.11
CA SER A 574 14.25 3.57 22.96
C SER A 574 13.76 4.70 22.06
N VAL A 575 14.42 4.90 20.93
CA VAL A 575 14.03 5.88 19.91
C VAL A 575 13.47 5.22 18.65
N HIS A 576 12.65 5.96 17.92
CA HIS A 576 12.15 5.52 16.62
C HIS A 576 13.30 5.30 15.63
N HIS A 577 13.17 4.28 14.76
CA HIS A 577 14.22 3.88 13.81
C HIS A 577 14.70 5.03 12.90
N GLU A 578 13.82 5.96 12.53
CA GLU A 578 14.16 7.09 11.64
C GLU A 578 15.18 8.06 12.25
N ILE A 579 15.23 8.19 13.58
CA ILE A 579 16.16 9.10 14.28
C ILE A 579 17.32 8.38 14.95
N LYS A 580 17.36 7.04 14.86
CA LYS A 580 18.42 6.25 15.51
C LYS A 580 19.83 6.70 15.08
N HIS A 581 19.98 7.10 13.83
CA HIS A 581 21.25 7.61 13.27
C HIS A 581 21.76 8.87 13.97
N LEU A 582 20.88 9.71 14.52
CA LEU A 582 21.26 10.92 15.27
C LEU A 582 21.94 10.59 16.61
N PHE A 583 21.78 9.36 17.10
CA PHE A 583 22.33 8.90 18.37
C PHE A 583 23.59 8.03 18.21
N GLU A 584 24.14 7.91 17.00
CA GLU A 584 25.34 7.09 16.74
C GLU A 584 26.65 7.71 17.27
N SER A 585 26.59 8.94 17.78
CA SER A 585 27.74 9.59 18.42
C SER A 585 28.21 8.85 19.67
N LYS A 586 29.50 8.97 20.02
CA LYS A 586 30.06 8.35 21.23
C LYS A 586 29.32 8.74 22.52
N LEU A 587 28.62 9.88 22.51
CA LEU A 587 27.91 10.43 23.67
C LEU A 587 26.74 9.57 24.15
N PHE A 588 26.08 8.83 23.24
CA PHE A 588 24.85 8.07 23.52
C PHE A 588 25.03 6.55 23.41
N LYS A 589 26.23 6.07 23.06
CA LYS A 589 26.48 4.65 22.84
C LYS A 589 26.18 3.78 24.06
N ASP A 590 26.31 4.35 25.26
CA ASP A 590 26.08 3.68 26.54
C ASP A 590 24.61 3.61 26.96
N VAL A 591 23.71 4.40 26.33
CA VAL A 591 22.26 4.40 26.62
C VAL A 591 21.43 3.72 25.53
N LEU A 592 21.97 3.55 24.31
CA LEU A 592 21.22 2.97 23.20
C LEU A 592 20.95 1.46 23.38
N ILE A 593 19.71 1.06 23.12
CA ILE A 593 19.32 -0.34 23.12
C ILE A 593 19.83 -1.03 21.83
N PRO A 594 20.56 -2.16 21.95
CA PRO A 594 20.94 -2.96 20.79
C PRO A 594 19.72 -3.44 20.00
N SER A 595 19.78 -3.36 18.66
CA SER A 595 18.64 -3.67 17.77
C SER A 595 18.16 -5.13 17.83
N TYR A 596 18.96 -6.04 18.35
CA TYR A 596 18.62 -7.46 18.46
C TYR A 596 17.78 -7.79 19.72
N ILE A 597 17.63 -6.83 20.64
CA ILE A 597 16.86 -7.00 21.87
C ILE A 597 15.41 -6.63 21.60
N GLU A 598 14.49 -7.51 21.98
CA GLU A 598 13.06 -7.29 21.85
C GLU A 598 12.54 -6.43 23.02
N MET A 599 11.56 -5.57 22.76
CA MET A 599 11.08 -4.59 23.75
C MET A 599 10.51 -5.27 25.00
N ASN A 600 9.61 -6.23 24.85
CA ASN A 600 9.00 -6.93 25.97
C ASN A 600 10.01 -7.81 26.73
N GLU A 601 11.04 -8.36 26.07
CA GLU A 601 12.19 -8.97 26.77
C GLU A 601 12.95 -7.93 27.63
N LEU A 602 13.15 -6.71 27.11
CA LEU A 602 13.81 -5.61 27.83
C LEU A 602 13.02 -5.15 29.05
N LEU A 603 11.70 -5.00 28.93
CA LEU A 603 10.85 -4.54 30.03
C LEU A 603 11.00 -5.39 31.31
N SER A 604 11.31 -6.69 31.18
CA SER A 604 11.52 -7.59 32.33
C SER A 604 12.59 -7.11 33.31
N ILE A 605 13.61 -6.38 32.83
CA ILE A 605 14.73 -5.87 33.64
C ILE A 605 14.64 -4.37 33.97
N VAL A 606 13.58 -3.69 33.50
CA VAL A 606 13.38 -2.24 33.71
C VAL A 606 12.69 -1.98 35.04
N ASP A 607 13.26 -1.12 35.86
CA ASP A 607 12.73 -0.76 37.18
C ASP A 607 11.82 0.48 37.12
N VAL A 608 12.10 1.43 36.22
CA VAL A 608 11.29 2.64 36.00
C VAL A 608 11.13 2.91 34.51
N LEU A 609 9.90 3.16 34.05
CA LEU A 609 9.61 3.57 32.67
C LEU A 609 9.28 5.06 32.62
N ILE A 610 9.99 5.80 31.76
CA ILE A 610 9.60 7.15 31.33
C ILE A 610 9.06 7.05 29.91
N THR A 611 7.83 7.48 29.69
CA THR A 611 7.19 7.53 28.37
C THR A 611 6.20 8.67 28.27
N ASP A 612 5.45 8.77 27.19
CA ASP A 612 4.45 9.82 26.95
C ASP A 612 3.09 9.21 26.55
N TYR A 613 2.74 9.20 25.25
CA TYR A 613 1.48 8.69 24.70
C TYR A 613 1.65 7.31 24.04
N SER A 614 2.55 6.50 24.60
CA SER A 614 2.93 5.20 24.03
C SER A 614 2.15 4.05 24.65
N SER A 615 1.65 3.13 23.82
CA SER A 615 0.99 1.91 24.32
C SER A 615 1.93 0.98 25.12
N VAL A 616 3.25 1.20 25.06
CA VAL A 616 4.24 0.46 25.88
C VAL A 616 4.00 0.63 27.39
N MET A 617 3.35 1.72 27.80
CA MET A 617 2.99 1.92 29.21
C MET A 617 2.15 0.76 29.75
N PHE A 618 1.19 0.25 28.96
CA PHE A 618 0.29 -0.81 29.41
C PHE A 618 0.97 -2.16 29.47
N ASP A 619 1.89 -2.43 28.54
CA ASP A 619 2.72 -3.63 28.58
C ASP A 619 3.59 -3.65 29.86
N PHE A 620 4.03 -2.46 30.32
CA PHE A 620 4.85 -2.32 31.52
C PHE A 620 4.04 -2.30 32.83
N MET A 621 2.78 -1.82 32.80
CA MET A 621 1.89 -1.79 33.98
C MET A 621 1.72 -3.15 34.65
N VAL A 622 1.80 -4.23 33.87
CA VAL A 622 1.67 -5.60 34.37
C VAL A 622 2.78 -5.97 35.36
N LEU A 623 3.94 -5.29 35.28
CA LEU A 623 5.04 -5.46 36.22
C LEU A 623 4.81 -4.73 37.55
N GLU A 624 3.77 -3.89 37.64
CA GLU A 624 3.42 -3.09 38.81
C GLU A 624 4.62 -2.25 39.32
N ARG A 625 5.33 -1.64 38.37
CA ARG A 625 6.51 -0.79 38.58
C ARG A 625 6.22 0.66 38.19
N PRO A 626 6.98 1.64 38.71
CA PRO A 626 6.71 3.07 38.49
C PRO A 626 6.76 3.48 37.00
N ILE A 627 5.74 4.24 36.58
CA ILE A 627 5.62 4.84 35.25
C ILE A 627 5.54 6.36 35.40
N ILE A 628 6.48 7.06 34.76
CA ILE A 628 6.50 8.53 34.67
C ILE A 628 6.05 8.91 33.27
N CYS A 629 4.97 9.68 33.18
CA CYS A 629 4.46 10.21 31.91
C CYS A 629 5.00 11.63 31.69
N TYR A 630 6.02 11.75 30.83
CA TYR A 630 6.64 13.03 30.48
C TYR A 630 5.98 13.64 29.23
N VAL A 631 4.97 14.47 29.44
CA VAL A 631 4.00 14.99 28.45
C VAL A 631 4.15 16.50 28.20
N TYR A 632 5.36 16.91 27.81
CA TYR A 632 5.75 18.30 27.56
C TYR A 632 4.90 19.04 26.49
N ASP A 633 4.14 18.31 25.66
CA ASP A 633 3.36 18.82 24.53
C ASP A 633 1.89 18.35 24.50
N TYR A 634 1.30 18.11 25.69
CA TYR A 634 -0.02 17.49 25.85
C TYR A 634 -1.13 18.09 24.98
N GLU A 635 -1.35 19.39 25.09
CA GLU A 635 -2.44 20.08 24.39
C GLU A 635 -2.30 19.96 22.86
N HIS A 636 -1.06 20.13 22.37
CA HIS A 636 -0.76 20.01 20.94
C HIS A 636 -1.01 18.58 20.44
N TYR A 637 -0.56 17.57 21.19
CA TYR A 637 -0.73 16.17 20.83
C TYR A 637 -2.21 15.75 20.83
N LYS A 638 -2.98 16.16 21.86
CA LYS A 638 -4.41 15.89 21.96
C LYS A 638 -5.20 16.53 20.82
N GLN A 639 -4.82 17.75 20.41
CA GLN A 639 -5.43 18.44 19.27
C GLN A 639 -5.15 17.69 17.96
N GLU A 640 -3.87 17.37 17.66
CA GLU A 640 -3.45 16.74 16.41
C GLU A 640 -3.93 15.29 16.27
N ARG A 641 -3.73 14.46 17.32
CA ARG A 641 -3.94 13.00 17.25
C ARG A 641 -5.27 12.54 17.82
N GLY A 642 -5.83 13.26 18.80
CA GLY A 642 -6.96 12.82 19.59
C GLY A 642 -6.61 11.67 20.55
N LEU A 643 -7.20 11.65 21.74
CA LEU A 643 -6.94 10.68 22.80
C LEU A 643 -8.28 10.12 23.34
N TYR A 644 -8.31 8.83 23.70
CA TYR A 644 -9.50 8.18 24.26
C TYR A 644 -9.71 8.40 25.76
N PHE A 645 -8.68 8.82 26.48
CA PHE A 645 -8.70 9.15 27.91
C PHE A 645 -7.60 10.17 28.19
N ASP A 646 -7.65 10.82 29.35
CA ASP A 646 -6.60 11.71 29.84
C ASP A 646 -5.50 10.92 30.59
N VAL A 647 -4.26 11.43 30.57
CA VAL A 647 -3.07 10.70 31.07
C VAL A 647 -3.09 10.51 32.60
N ASP A 648 -3.82 11.36 33.31
CA ASP A 648 -4.06 11.28 34.76
C ASP A 648 -4.95 10.10 35.17
N GLU A 649 -5.69 9.50 34.24
CA GLU A 649 -6.36 8.22 34.48
C GLU A 649 -5.37 7.05 34.64
N ILE A 650 -4.11 7.23 34.19
CA ILE A 650 -3.12 6.14 34.00
C ILE A 650 -1.89 6.22 34.91
N THR A 651 -1.45 7.40 35.33
CA THR A 651 -0.42 7.54 36.35
C THR A 651 -0.58 8.83 37.14
N HIS A 652 -0.16 8.79 38.41
CA HIS A 652 -0.04 9.99 39.25
C HIS A 652 1.26 10.77 38.98
N HIS A 653 2.22 10.17 38.25
CA HIS A 653 3.52 10.78 37.94
C HIS A 653 3.51 11.43 36.55
N ILE A 654 2.77 12.52 36.41
CA ILE A 654 2.70 13.30 35.17
C ILE A 654 3.67 14.46 35.28
N CYS A 655 4.56 14.60 34.29
CA CYS A 655 5.57 15.65 34.25
C CYS A 655 5.50 16.41 32.93
N LYS A 656 5.67 17.73 32.96
CA LYS A 656 5.79 18.60 31.78
C LYS A 656 7.22 19.10 31.58
N THR A 657 8.06 19.04 32.61
CA THR A 657 9.46 19.46 32.58
C THR A 657 10.40 18.32 33.01
N ILE A 658 11.68 18.41 32.62
CA ILE A 658 12.69 17.41 33.01
C ILE A 658 13.05 17.53 34.49
N GLU A 659 12.88 18.72 35.07
CA GLU A 659 13.03 19.01 36.50
C GLU A 659 12.00 18.23 37.33
N GLU A 660 10.72 18.28 36.96
CA GLU A 660 9.65 17.47 37.59
C GLU A 660 9.94 15.97 37.51
N VAL A 661 10.46 15.49 36.37
CA VAL A 661 10.86 14.08 36.22
C VAL A 661 11.95 13.71 37.24
N LYS A 662 12.92 14.59 37.48
CA LYS A 662 14.00 14.37 38.46
C LYS A 662 13.47 14.38 39.89
N GLU A 663 12.53 15.27 40.20
CA GLU A 663 11.85 15.29 41.50
C GLU A 663 11.15 13.97 41.78
N VAL A 664 10.38 13.45 40.82
CA VAL A 664 9.71 12.15 40.92
C VAL A 664 10.71 11.00 41.10
N LEU A 665 11.82 10.99 40.34
CA LEU A 665 12.85 9.95 40.45
C LEU A 665 13.55 9.91 41.82
N ASN A 666 13.51 11.00 42.58
CA ASN A 666 14.12 11.14 43.90
C ASN A 666 13.14 10.93 45.06
N LEU A 667 11.86 10.65 44.78
CA LEU A 667 10.87 10.35 45.82
C LEU A 667 11.25 9.09 46.61
N GLU A 668 11.28 9.18 47.94
CA GLU A 668 11.55 8.03 48.82
C GLU A 668 10.52 6.92 48.66
N ASN A 669 9.27 7.29 48.36
CA ASN A 669 8.15 6.37 48.17
C ASN A 669 7.89 5.99 46.71
N LEU A 670 8.81 6.27 45.76
CA LEU A 670 8.60 5.99 44.33
C LEU A 670 8.24 4.52 44.06
N PHE A 671 8.79 3.58 44.82
CA PHE A 671 8.56 2.14 44.67
C PHE A 671 7.45 1.59 45.57
N VAL A 672 6.77 2.45 46.34
CA VAL A 672 5.63 2.05 47.18
C VAL A 672 4.41 1.87 46.27
N LYS A 673 3.75 0.71 46.40
CA LYS A 673 2.58 0.38 45.59
C LYS A 673 1.32 1.02 46.18
N ASP A 674 0.51 1.62 45.32
CA ASP A 674 -0.87 1.99 45.62
C ASP A 674 -1.81 0.86 45.16
N ASP A 675 -2.20 0.00 46.10
CA ASP A 675 -2.95 -1.21 45.82
C ASP A 675 -4.36 -0.93 45.26
N LEU A 676 -5.03 0.14 45.71
CA LEU A 676 -6.35 0.52 45.23
C LEU A 676 -6.28 1.00 43.78
N TYR A 677 -5.30 1.85 43.50
CA TYR A 677 -5.02 2.37 42.17
C TYR A 677 -4.68 1.26 41.17
N LEU A 678 -3.74 0.39 41.53
CA LEU A 678 -3.32 -0.75 40.70
C LEU A 678 -4.47 -1.74 40.47
N THR A 679 -5.31 -1.98 41.48
CA THR A 679 -6.50 -2.86 41.33
C THR A 679 -7.47 -2.31 40.29
N ARG A 680 -7.71 -0.99 40.27
CA ARG A 680 -8.56 -0.34 39.26
C ARG A 680 -7.99 -0.49 37.87
N LEU A 681 -6.69 -0.22 37.69
CA LEU A 681 -6.02 -0.36 36.39
C LEU A 681 -6.00 -1.81 35.90
N LYS A 682 -5.71 -2.77 36.80
CA LYS A 682 -5.71 -4.21 36.50
C LYS A 682 -7.07 -4.66 35.97
N ARG A 683 -8.16 -4.28 36.64
CA ARG A 683 -9.53 -4.60 36.19
C ARG A 683 -9.83 -4.06 34.79
N LYS A 684 -9.36 -2.84 34.47
CA LYS A 684 -9.62 -2.17 33.19
C LYS A 684 -8.74 -2.70 32.05
N PHE A 685 -7.44 -2.91 32.30
CA PHE A 685 -6.45 -3.07 31.22
C PHE A 685 -5.72 -4.40 31.15
N TYR A 686 -5.42 -5.07 32.26
CA TYR A 686 -4.48 -6.20 32.25
C TYR A 686 -4.88 -7.38 33.17
N SER A 687 -6.17 -7.57 33.39
CA SER A 687 -6.70 -8.66 34.24
C SER A 687 -6.33 -10.06 33.76
N LEU A 688 -6.08 -10.23 32.46
CA LEU A 688 -5.69 -11.50 31.84
C LEU A 688 -4.17 -11.66 31.70
N GLU A 689 -3.36 -10.64 31.97
CA GLU A 689 -1.91 -10.68 31.75
C GLU A 689 -1.20 -11.41 32.90
N ASN A 690 -1.22 -12.73 32.85
CA ASN A 690 -0.72 -13.63 33.89
C ASN A 690 0.41 -14.55 33.41
N GLY A 691 1.04 -14.24 32.27
CA GLY A 691 2.12 -15.04 31.69
C GLY A 691 1.64 -16.26 30.89
N LYS A 692 0.33 -16.38 30.63
CA LYS A 692 -0.28 -17.49 29.88
C LYS A 692 -1.06 -17.01 28.64
N SER A 693 -0.76 -15.83 28.12
CA SER A 693 -1.45 -15.28 26.94
C SER A 693 -1.14 -16.11 25.69
N CYS A 694 0.10 -16.57 25.49
CA CYS A 694 0.47 -17.46 24.38
C CYS A 694 -0.32 -18.78 24.42
N GLU A 695 -0.43 -19.40 25.59
CA GLU A 695 -1.16 -20.67 25.77
C GLU A 695 -2.63 -20.52 25.35
N ARG A 696 -3.32 -19.48 25.86
CA ARG A 696 -4.72 -19.19 25.49
C ARG A 696 -4.89 -18.95 24.00
N VAL A 697 -4.03 -18.13 23.40
CA VAL A 697 -4.10 -17.81 21.97
C VAL A 697 -3.88 -19.06 21.12
N VAL A 698 -2.90 -19.90 21.48
CA VAL A 698 -2.60 -21.13 20.74
C VAL A 698 -3.76 -22.12 20.83
N SER A 699 -4.34 -22.32 22.02
CA SER A 699 -5.50 -23.20 22.17
C SER A 699 -6.68 -22.71 21.31
N ILE A 700 -7.04 -21.43 21.39
CA ILE A 700 -8.16 -20.90 20.60
C ILE A 700 -7.89 -20.96 19.09
N PHE A 701 -6.68 -20.64 18.65
CA PHE A 701 -6.38 -20.50 17.23
C PHE A 701 -6.11 -21.84 16.51
N PHE A 702 -5.50 -22.81 17.19
CA PHE A 702 -5.14 -24.10 16.58
C PHE A 702 -6.12 -25.22 16.92
N ASP A 703 -6.81 -25.17 18.06
CA ASP A 703 -7.78 -26.21 18.40
C ASP A 703 -9.05 -26.04 17.55
N ASN A 704 -9.69 -27.16 17.23
CA ASN A 704 -10.96 -27.19 16.49
C ASN A 704 -12.12 -26.90 17.45
N VAL A 705 -12.19 -25.69 17.98
CA VAL A 705 -13.38 -25.23 18.71
C VAL A 705 -14.48 -24.97 17.68
N GLU A 706 -15.54 -25.77 17.70
CA GLU A 706 -16.74 -25.54 16.88
C GLU A 706 -17.22 -24.10 17.07
N ILE A 707 -17.27 -23.35 15.96
CA ILE A 707 -17.81 -22.00 15.94
C ILE A 707 -19.33 -22.10 16.05
N ARG A 708 -19.86 -22.19 17.27
CA ARG A 708 -21.29 -21.98 17.51
C ARG A 708 -21.59 -20.50 17.25
N LYS A 709 -22.12 -20.19 16.07
CA LYS A 709 -22.70 -18.89 15.81
C LYS A 709 -24.04 -18.82 16.56
N ASN A 710 -24.16 -17.86 17.47
CA ASN A 710 -25.46 -17.25 17.71
C ASN A 710 -25.79 -16.49 16.42
N ILE A 711 -26.46 -17.16 15.47
CA ILE A 711 -27.00 -16.49 14.30
C ILE A 711 -28.20 -15.69 14.80
N GLU A 712 -27.94 -14.48 15.27
CA GLU A 712 -28.93 -13.42 15.17
C GLU A 712 -29.36 -13.29 13.71
N VAL A 713 -30.63 -12.93 13.50
CA VAL A 713 -31.16 -12.62 12.17
C VAL A 713 -30.25 -11.55 11.54
N CYS A 714 -29.56 -11.90 10.44
CA CYS A 714 -28.67 -10.95 9.77
C CYS A 714 -29.48 -9.78 9.23
N ASN A 715 -29.25 -8.57 9.75
CA ASN A 715 -29.96 -7.34 9.38
C ASN A 715 -29.05 -6.31 8.69
N ASN A 716 -27.88 -6.75 8.22
CA ASN A 716 -26.90 -5.88 7.57
C ASN A 716 -27.29 -5.63 6.11
N ILE A 717 -27.44 -4.37 5.71
CA ILE A 717 -27.68 -3.96 4.32
C ILE A 717 -26.47 -3.18 3.83
N LEU A 718 -25.94 -3.58 2.68
CA LEU A 718 -24.83 -2.90 2.03
C LEU A 718 -25.33 -2.07 0.86
N PHE A 719 -25.04 -0.78 0.85
CA PHE A 719 -25.34 0.13 -0.26
C PHE A 719 -24.07 0.51 -1.02
N TYR A 720 -24.23 0.76 -2.31
CA TYR A 720 -23.35 1.66 -3.08
C TYR A 720 -24.21 2.77 -3.67
N THR A 721 -23.94 4.02 -3.31
CA THR A 721 -24.73 5.21 -3.73
C THR A 721 -23.97 6.13 -4.70
N GLY A 722 -22.81 5.69 -5.20
CA GLY A 722 -21.94 6.56 -5.99
C GLY A 722 -21.12 7.53 -5.13
N PRO A 723 -20.52 8.55 -5.74
CA PRO A 723 -19.55 9.42 -5.08
C PRO A 723 -20.19 10.65 -4.38
N PHE A 724 -21.46 10.59 -4.00
CA PHE A 724 -22.19 11.70 -3.34
C PHE A 724 -22.19 13.00 -4.16
N ILE A 725 -22.44 12.92 -5.47
CA ILE A 725 -22.61 14.10 -6.33
C ILE A 725 -23.85 14.88 -5.88
N PRO A 726 -23.81 16.22 -5.71
CA PRO A 726 -24.98 17.04 -5.36
C PRO A 726 -26.07 17.02 -6.45
N ASN A 727 -26.85 15.93 -6.51
CA ASN A 727 -27.90 15.69 -7.50
C ASN A 727 -29.08 14.94 -6.87
N GLY A 728 -30.08 14.61 -7.70
CA GLY A 728 -31.29 13.91 -7.25
C GLY A 728 -31.04 12.55 -6.61
N ILE A 729 -30.02 11.80 -7.07
CA ILE A 729 -29.69 10.46 -6.53
C ILE A 729 -29.21 10.60 -5.07
N THR A 730 -28.26 11.51 -4.81
CA THR A 730 -27.75 11.75 -3.45
C THR A 730 -28.85 12.28 -2.52
N ASN A 731 -29.72 13.16 -3.01
CA ASN A 731 -30.86 13.66 -2.21
C ASN A 731 -31.87 12.55 -1.90
N SER A 732 -32.17 11.68 -2.87
CA SER A 732 -33.01 10.51 -2.64
C SER A 732 -32.40 9.56 -1.61
N PHE A 733 -31.08 9.29 -1.71
CA PHE A 733 -30.38 8.45 -0.73
C PHE A 733 -30.45 9.03 0.69
N LYS A 734 -30.27 10.36 0.84
CA LYS A 734 -30.41 11.05 2.13
C LYS A 734 -31.79 10.85 2.76
N ASN A 735 -32.84 11.01 1.96
CA ASN A 735 -34.20 10.81 2.43
C ASN A 735 -34.45 9.34 2.82
N LEU A 736 -33.95 8.40 2.02
CA LEU A 736 -34.04 6.98 2.32
C LEU A 736 -33.36 6.63 3.65
N ILE A 737 -32.12 7.10 3.85
CA ILE A 737 -31.39 6.83 5.10
C ILE A 737 -32.10 7.43 6.31
N HIS A 738 -32.63 8.65 6.19
CA HIS A 738 -33.42 9.27 7.26
C HIS A 738 -34.58 8.37 7.73
N HIS A 739 -35.34 7.80 6.80
CA HIS A 739 -36.47 6.91 7.15
C HIS A 739 -36.02 5.51 7.62
N LEU A 740 -34.86 5.03 7.19
CA LEU A 740 -34.30 3.76 7.64
C LEU A 740 -33.66 3.83 9.04
N GLN A 741 -33.41 5.00 9.61
CA GLN A 741 -32.82 5.15 10.94
C GLN A 741 -33.63 4.48 12.06
N ASN A 742 -34.97 4.48 11.92
CA ASN A 742 -35.88 3.87 12.90
C ASN A 742 -36.15 2.38 12.61
N SER A 743 -35.45 1.79 11.65
CA SER A 743 -35.58 0.38 11.30
C SER A 743 -34.61 -0.49 12.10
N HIS A 744 -34.85 -1.80 12.11
CA HIS A 744 -33.97 -2.80 12.74
C HIS A 744 -32.73 -3.14 11.89
N PHE A 745 -32.47 -2.41 10.80
CA PHE A 745 -31.39 -2.69 9.86
C PHE A 745 -30.10 -1.95 10.20
N ASN A 746 -28.97 -2.64 10.05
CA ASN A 746 -27.66 -2.02 10.09
C ASN A 746 -27.28 -1.55 8.68
N ILE A 747 -27.11 -0.24 8.50
CA ILE A 747 -26.82 0.36 7.20
C ILE A 747 -25.33 0.53 6.99
N PHE A 748 -24.78 -0.17 6.00
CA PHE A 748 -23.41 -0.03 5.53
C PHE A 748 -23.39 0.59 4.14
N VAL A 749 -22.44 1.47 3.88
CA VAL A 749 -22.26 2.12 2.58
C VAL A 749 -20.83 1.92 2.11
N SER A 750 -20.66 1.32 0.94
CA SER A 750 -19.38 1.27 0.26
C SER A 750 -19.15 2.51 -0.56
N ILE A 751 -17.90 2.98 -0.51
CA ILE A 751 -17.47 4.23 -1.16
C ILE A 751 -16.14 4.02 -1.87
N ASP A 752 -15.87 4.85 -2.88
CA ASP A 752 -14.54 5.04 -3.45
C ASP A 752 -13.91 6.31 -2.83
N PRO A 753 -13.00 6.22 -1.85
CA PRO A 753 -12.60 7.37 -1.03
C PRO A 753 -12.07 8.57 -1.83
N ASN A 754 -11.23 8.31 -2.84
CA ASN A 754 -10.66 9.35 -3.70
C ASN A 754 -11.73 10.11 -4.50
N SER A 755 -12.81 9.44 -4.91
CA SER A 755 -13.88 10.06 -5.68
C SER A 755 -14.72 11.06 -4.87
N ILE A 756 -14.63 11.01 -3.53
CA ILE A 756 -15.31 11.90 -2.60
C ILE A 756 -14.32 12.96 -2.11
N TYR A 757 -13.19 12.54 -1.53
CA TYR A 757 -12.23 13.44 -0.89
C TYR A 757 -11.61 14.46 -1.83
N SER A 758 -11.41 14.11 -3.11
CA SER A 758 -10.86 15.04 -4.12
C SER A 758 -11.83 16.15 -4.54
N HIS A 759 -13.09 16.14 -4.08
CA HIS A 759 -14.09 17.13 -4.43
C HIS A 759 -14.83 17.64 -3.18
N LYS A 760 -14.58 18.90 -2.81
CA LYS A 760 -15.15 19.54 -1.62
C LYS A 760 -16.66 19.36 -1.50
N GLU A 761 -17.40 19.59 -2.58
CA GLU A 761 -18.86 19.48 -2.57
C GLU A 761 -19.36 18.06 -2.28
N ARG A 762 -18.65 17.02 -2.75
CA ARG A 762 -19.01 15.61 -2.51
C ARG A 762 -18.72 15.23 -1.07
N LEU A 763 -17.61 15.72 -0.52
CA LEU A 763 -17.25 15.53 0.88
C LEU A 763 -18.29 16.17 1.81
N GLU A 764 -18.76 17.38 1.50
CA GLU A 764 -19.86 18.04 2.23
C GLU A 764 -21.15 17.21 2.17
N GLN A 765 -21.50 16.64 1.01
CA GLN A 765 -22.67 15.76 0.91
C GLN A 765 -22.53 14.47 1.74
N PHE A 766 -21.34 13.87 1.76
CA PHE A 766 -21.03 12.68 2.56
C PHE A 766 -21.10 12.97 4.06
N GLN A 767 -20.56 14.10 4.51
CA GLN A 767 -20.58 14.51 5.93
C GLN A 767 -22.01 14.66 6.47
N LEU A 768 -22.96 15.07 5.63
CA LEU A 768 -24.38 15.19 6.02
C LEU A 768 -25.07 13.85 6.30
N VAL A 769 -24.51 12.72 5.88
CA VAL A 769 -25.07 11.39 6.14
C VAL A 769 -24.18 10.50 7.00
N SER A 770 -22.90 10.84 7.15
CA SER A 770 -21.89 9.95 7.73
C SER A 770 -22.16 9.53 9.17
N GLU A 771 -22.93 10.30 9.93
CA GLU A 771 -23.31 9.94 11.31
C GLU A 771 -24.36 8.84 11.36
N ASN A 772 -25.12 8.66 10.28
CA ASN A 772 -26.27 7.75 10.20
C ASN A 772 -25.96 6.45 9.44
N ILE A 773 -24.72 6.28 8.97
CA ILE A 773 -24.27 5.13 8.19
C ILE A 773 -22.95 4.62 8.73
N LYS A 774 -22.68 3.33 8.51
CA LYS A 774 -21.34 2.73 8.63
C LYS A 774 -20.71 2.65 7.24
N VAL A 775 -19.39 2.77 7.14
CA VAL A 775 -18.70 2.92 5.85
C VAL A 775 -17.69 1.80 5.62
N LEU A 776 -17.76 1.21 4.42
CA LEU A 776 -16.84 0.17 3.94
C LEU A 776 -16.10 0.67 2.69
N PRO A 777 -14.99 1.41 2.85
CA PRO A 777 -14.24 1.98 1.73
C PRO A 777 -13.60 0.92 0.85
N ARG A 778 -13.67 1.11 -0.47
CA ARG A 778 -12.90 0.33 -1.43
C ARG A 778 -11.42 0.67 -1.32
N ILE A 779 -10.59 -0.37 -1.36
CA ILE A 779 -9.13 -0.25 -1.36
C ILE A 779 -8.51 -1.12 -2.46
N GLY A 780 -7.46 -0.61 -3.09
CA GLY A 780 -6.72 -1.27 -4.15
C GLY A 780 -7.49 -1.44 -5.45
N SER A 781 -6.90 -2.17 -6.37
CA SER A 781 -7.46 -2.49 -7.68
C SER A 781 -7.98 -3.93 -7.74
N LEU A 782 -8.79 -4.22 -8.75
CA LEU A 782 -9.30 -5.57 -9.04
C LEU A 782 -8.15 -6.57 -9.21
N ASN A 783 -8.24 -7.71 -8.52
CA ASN A 783 -7.26 -8.80 -8.62
C ASN A 783 -7.58 -9.72 -9.80
N LEU A 784 -6.73 -9.73 -10.81
CA LEU A 784 -6.89 -10.51 -12.04
C LEU A 784 -5.58 -11.23 -12.38
N THR A 785 -5.70 -12.41 -12.98
CA THR A 785 -4.62 -13.01 -13.79
C THR A 785 -4.42 -12.22 -15.08
N LEU A 786 -3.37 -12.54 -15.86
CA LEU A 786 -3.19 -11.90 -17.18
C LEU A 786 -4.31 -12.24 -18.16
N GLU A 787 -4.76 -13.49 -18.17
CA GLU A 787 -5.89 -13.92 -18.99
C GLU A 787 -7.17 -13.17 -18.60
N GLU A 788 -7.47 -13.10 -17.30
CA GLU A 788 -8.65 -12.41 -16.79
C GLU A 788 -8.60 -10.90 -17.07
N PHE A 789 -7.41 -10.29 -17.07
CA PHE A 789 -7.24 -8.89 -17.47
C PHE A 789 -7.69 -8.66 -18.92
N CYS A 790 -7.37 -9.57 -19.85
CA CYS A 790 -7.83 -9.48 -21.23
C CYS A 790 -9.34 -9.70 -21.35
N ILE A 791 -9.88 -10.68 -20.62
CA ILE A 791 -11.33 -10.93 -20.57
C ILE A 791 -12.08 -9.69 -20.09
N GLU A 792 -11.62 -9.03 -19.04
CA GLU A 792 -12.26 -7.81 -18.51
C GLU A 792 -12.11 -6.61 -19.43
N LYS A 793 -10.94 -6.45 -20.06
CA LYS A 793 -10.67 -5.32 -20.95
C LYS A 793 -11.52 -5.38 -22.22
N GLU A 794 -11.61 -6.56 -22.82
CA GLU A 794 -12.29 -6.78 -24.10
C GLU A 794 -13.74 -7.29 -23.94
N ASN A 795 -14.21 -7.47 -22.68
CA ASN A 795 -15.54 -7.99 -22.32
C ASN A 795 -15.91 -9.31 -23.04
N LEU A 796 -14.97 -10.26 -23.08
CA LEU A 796 -15.08 -11.46 -23.92
C LEU A 796 -15.92 -12.59 -23.30
N ASP A 797 -15.97 -12.69 -21.97
CA ASP A 797 -16.58 -13.81 -21.26
C ASP A 797 -17.29 -13.32 -19.99
N GLU A 798 -18.61 -13.33 -20.01
CA GLU A 798 -19.45 -12.85 -18.91
C GLU A 798 -19.40 -13.76 -17.68
N GLU A 799 -19.27 -15.06 -17.86
CA GLU A 799 -19.25 -16.02 -16.75
C GLU A 799 -17.92 -15.93 -15.98
N LYS A 800 -16.79 -15.92 -16.70
CA LYS A 800 -15.48 -15.69 -16.09
C LYS A 800 -15.43 -14.32 -15.41
N SER A 801 -16.03 -13.28 -16.02
CA SER A 801 -16.13 -11.98 -15.39
C SER A 801 -16.88 -12.03 -14.07
N LEU A 802 -18.04 -12.70 -14.03
CA LEU A 802 -18.81 -12.88 -12.79
C LEU A 802 -17.99 -13.57 -11.69
N GLN A 803 -17.22 -14.60 -12.04
CA GLN A 803 -16.32 -15.30 -11.11
C GLN A 803 -15.20 -14.38 -10.58
N ASN A 804 -14.62 -13.54 -11.43
CA ASN A 804 -13.63 -12.54 -11.03
C ASN A 804 -14.22 -11.57 -9.98
N TYR A 805 -15.43 -11.07 -10.23
CA TYR A 805 -16.11 -10.15 -9.32
C TYR A 805 -16.58 -10.83 -8.03
N LYS A 806 -16.93 -12.12 -8.05
CA LYS A 806 -17.19 -12.88 -6.82
C LYS A 806 -15.95 -12.98 -5.93
N ARG A 807 -14.79 -13.20 -6.54
CA ARG A 807 -13.49 -13.17 -5.85
C ARG A 807 -13.15 -11.76 -5.35
N GLU A 808 -13.47 -10.72 -6.10
CA GLU A 808 -13.32 -9.33 -5.69
C GLU A 808 -14.25 -8.96 -4.52
N PHE A 809 -15.49 -9.43 -4.52
CA PHE A 809 -16.43 -9.22 -3.42
C PHE A 809 -15.87 -9.83 -2.13
N ARG A 810 -15.37 -11.07 -2.21
CA ARG A 810 -14.62 -11.71 -1.10
C ARG A 810 -13.37 -10.91 -0.73
N ARG A 811 -12.64 -10.33 -1.68
CA ARG A 811 -11.49 -9.46 -1.37
C ARG A 811 -11.93 -8.28 -0.53
N LEU A 812 -13.01 -7.59 -0.87
CA LEU A 812 -13.44 -6.38 -0.16
C LEU A 812 -14.13 -6.69 1.18
N TYR A 813 -14.95 -7.75 1.25
CA TYR A 813 -15.84 -8.01 2.39
C TYR A 813 -15.62 -9.36 3.08
N ALA A 814 -14.62 -10.15 2.67
CA ALA A 814 -14.33 -11.46 3.24
C ALA A 814 -15.55 -12.40 3.25
N ASP A 815 -15.90 -12.96 4.42
CA ASP A 815 -17.05 -13.86 4.62
C ASP A 815 -18.30 -13.13 5.12
N VAL A 816 -18.31 -11.80 5.12
CA VAL A 816 -19.41 -11.00 5.66
C VAL A 816 -20.73 -11.39 4.97
N LYS A 817 -21.73 -11.67 5.80
CA LYS A 817 -23.10 -11.92 5.34
C LYS A 817 -23.86 -10.60 5.34
N PHE A 818 -24.40 -10.24 4.19
CA PHE A 818 -25.37 -9.17 4.05
C PHE A 818 -26.74 -9.77 3.78
N LYS A 819 -27.78 -9.21 4.40
CA LYS A 819 -29.17 -9.54 4.09
C LYS A 819 -29.51 -9.17 2.66
N THR A 820 -29.06 -7.99 2.25
CA THR A 820 -29.23 -7.47 0.90
C THR A 820 -28.07 -6.55 0.54
N VAL A 821 -27.62 -6.63 -0.70
CA VAL A 821 -26.70 -5.64 -1.28
C VAL A 821 -27.44 -4.80 -2.32
N ILE A 822 -27.24 -3.49 -2.30
CA ILE A 822 -28.05 -2.53 -3.07
C ILE A 822 -27.14 -1.60 -3.83
N ASN A 823 -27.12 -1.71 -5.15
CA ASN A 823 -26.54 -0.69 -6.00
C ASN A 823 -27.58 0.42 -6.19
N PHE A 824 -27.52 1.43 -5.35
CA PHE A 824 -28.46 2.53 -5.34
C PHE A 824 -28.18 3.54 -6.46
N GLU A 825 -26.97 3.62 -7.00
CA GLU A 825 -26.66 4.54 -8.10
C GLU A 825 -27.10 4.00 -9.47
N GLY A 826 -26.66 2.80 -9.82
CA GLY A 826 -26.97 2.13 -11.09
C GLY A 826 -26.09 2.46 -12.30
N TYR A 827 -25.08 3.34 -12.15
CA TYR A 827 -24.26 3.82 -13.28
C TYR A 827 -22.82 3.25 -13.31
N ASN A 828 -22.14 3.14 -12.16
CA ASN A 828 -20.75 2.72 -12.15
C ASN A 828 -20.55 1.23 -12.51
N VAL A 829 -19.86 0.96 -13.64
CA VAL A 829 -19.65 -0.40 -14.18
C VAL A 829 -19.01 -1.36 -13.17
N PHE A 830 -18.00 -0.91 -12.42
CA PHE A 830 -17.32 -1.76 -11.43
C PHE A 830 -18.30 -2.22 -10.34
N TRP A 831 -19.09 -1.29 -9.79
CA TRP A 831 -20.03 -1.61 -8.71
C TRP A 831 -21.24 -2.39 -9.20
N VAL A 832 -21.69 -2.16 -10.44
CA VAL A 832 -22.75 -2.96 -11.05
C VAL A 832 -22.28 -4.41 -11.24
N LYS A 833 -21.06 -4.64 -11.76
CA LYS A 833 -20.47 -5.98 -11.89
C LYS A 833 -20.18 -6.63 -10.53
N LEU A 834 -19.71 -5.85 -9.55
CA LEU A 834 -19.41 -6.36 -8.21
C LEU A 834 -20.66 -6.87 -7.50
N PHE A 835 -21.74 -6.07 -7.48
CA PHE A 835 -22.97 -6.45 -6.76
C PHE A 835 -23.80 -7.48 -7.54
N SER A 836 -23.63 -7.57 -8.86
CA SER A 836 -24.25 -8.66 -9.65
C SER A 836 -23.63 -10.04 -9.35
N SER A 837 -22.43 -10.09 -8.75
CA SER A 837 -21.71 -11.33 -8.44
C SER A 837 -22.16 -12.05 -7.16
N VAL A 838 -23.10 -11.47 -6.42
CA VAL A 838 -23.61 -12.02 -5.15
C VAL A 838 -25.12 -12.16 -5.16
N ASN A 839 -25.63 -13.07 -4.33
CA ASN A 839 -27.07 -13.31 -4.21
C ASN A 839 -27.74 -12.22 -3.38
N ASN A 840 -29.08 -12.13 -3.45
CA ASN A 840 -29.89 -11.13 -2.74
C ASN A 840 -29.43 -9.68 -3.00
N ASN A 841 -29.26 -9.37 -4.27
CA ASN A 841 -28.82 -8.08 -4.76
C ASN A 841 -29.98 -7.29 -5.40
N LEU A 842 -29.99 -5.98 -5.19
CA LEU A 842 -30.95 -5.06 -5.81
C LEU A 842 -30.16 -3.96 -6.54
N ILE A 843 -30.75 -3.43 -7.62
CA ILE A 843 -30.22 -2.26 -8.32
C ILE A 843 -31.32 -1.24 -8.54
N PHE A 844 -31.01 0.03 -8.31
CA PHE A 844 -31.93 1.14 -8.55
C PHE A 844 -31.65 1.79 -9.90
N LEU A 845 -32.72 2.08 -10.65
CA LEU A 845 -32.65 2.82 -11.92
C LEU A 845 -33.37 4.16 -11.76
N HIS A 846 -32.59 5.25 -11.73
CA HIS A 846 -33.08 6.60 -11.50
C HIS A 846 -33.64 7.30 -12.75
N ASN A 847 -33.51 6.68 -13.92
CA ASN A 847 -33.88 7.26 -15.22
C ASN A 847 -34.28 6.15 -16.21
N ASN A 848 -34.77 6.55 -17.39
CA ASN A 848 -34.77 5.68 -18.57
C ASN A 848 -33.33 5.39 -19.00
N MET A 849 -32.88 4.17 -18.77
CA MET A 849 -31.47 3.81 -18.95
C MET A 849 -31.09 3.70 -20.44
N GLN A 850 -32.02 3.27 -21.30
CA GLN A 850 -31.77 3.21 -22.75
C GLN A 850 -31.56 4.62 -23.32
N GLY A 851 -32.37 5.60 -22.88
CA GLY A 851 -32.20 7.00 -23.28
C GLY A 851 -30.88 7.61 -22.78
N GLU A 852 -30.43 7.24 -21.58
CA GLU A 852 -29.12 7.65 -21.05
C GLU A 852 -27.97 7.02 -21.84
N PHE A 853 -28.09 5.75 -22.23
CA PHE A 853 -27.12 5.05 -23.09
C PHE A 853 -26.95 5.73 -24.45
N GLU A 854 -28.06 6.04 -25.13
CA GLU A 854 -28.05 6.64 -26.47
C GLU A 854 -27.52 8.08 -26.48
N LYS A 855 -27.80 8.85 -25.43
CA LYS A 855 -27.50 10.30 -25.41
C LYS A 855 -26.19 10.66 -24.71
N ARG A 856 -25.78 9.90 -23.68
CA ARG A 856 -24.76 10.37 -22.72
C ARG A 856 -23.72 9.33 -22.34
N PHE A 857 -24.13 8.08 -22.14
CA PHE A 857 -23.27 7.06 -21.51
C PHE A 857 -23.26 5.74 -22.28
N PRO A 858 -22.56 5.65 -23.43
CA PRO A 858 -22.49 4.43 -24.22
C PRO A 858 -21.93 3.21 -23.46
N TYR A 859 -21.13 3.44 -22.41
CA TYR A 859 -20.59 2.34 -21.60
C TYR A 859 -21.67 1.60 -20.78
N LEU A 860 -22.88 2.15 -20.63
CA LEU A 860 -23.97 1.52 -19.86
C LEU A 860 -24.41 0.16 -20.43
N GLU A 861 -24.10 -0.13 -21.69
CA GLU A 861 -24.35 -1.45 -22.26
C GLU A 861 -23.69 -2.58 -21.44
N GLN A 862 -22.53 -2.31 -20.83
CA GLN A 862 -21.87 -3.27 -19.93
C GLN A 862 -22.69 -3.54 -18.66
N ASN A 863 -23.40 -2.53 -18.16
CA ASN A 863 -24.29 -2.68 -17.01
C ASN A 863 -25.53 -3.50 -17.38
N PHE A 864 -26.10 -3.26 -18.56
CA PHE A 864 -27.30 -3.95 -19.02
C PHE A 864 -27.10 -5.46 -19.13
N LYS A 865 -25.92 -5.89 -19.60
CA LYS A 865 -25.51 -7.31 -19.61
C LYS A 865 -25.49 -7.96 -18.22
N CYS A 866 -25.30 -7.18 -17.16
CA CYS A 866 -25.26 -7.65 -15.78
C CYS A 866 -26.63 -7.70 -15.11
N TYR A 867 -27.66 -7.04 -15.67
CA TYR A 867 -28.97 -6.90 -15.02
C TYR A 867 -29.70 -8.23 -14.83
N LYS A 868 -29.46 -9.22 -15.70
CA LYS A 868 -29.99 -10.59 -15.55
C LYS A 868 -29.55 -11.30 -14.26
N ASN A 869 -28.45 -10.84 -13.64
CA ASN A 869 -27.90 -11.41 -12.42
C ASN A 869 -28.41 -10.70 -11.14
N TYR A 870 -29.33 -9.73 -11.26
CA TYR A 870 -29.95 -9.07 -10.11
C TYR A 870 -31.26 -9.73 -9.69
N LYS A 871 -31.52 -9.87 -8.39
CA LYS A 871 -32.79 -10.38 -7.84
C LYS A 871 -33.96 -9.47 -8.23
N LYS A 872 -33.77 -8.15 -8.10
CA LYS A 872 -34.71 -7.13 -8.57
C LYS A 872 -34.00 -5.90 -9.12
N ILE A 873 -34.62 -5.32 -10.14
CA ILE A 873 -34.28 -4.03 -10.75
C ILE A 873 -35.40 -3.07 -10.39
N LEU A 874 -35.10 -2.07 -9.57
CA LEU A 874 -36.07 -1.13 -9.01
C LEU A 874 -35.97 0.22 -9.71
N SER A 875 -36.89 0.52 -10.61
CA SER A 875 -36.97 1.89 -11.15
C SER A 875 -37.65 2.83 -10.16
N VAL A 876 -37.28 4.11 -10.16
CA VAL A 876 -37.81 5.10 -9.20
C VAL A 876 -39.27 5.52 -9.44
N SER A 877 -39.91 5.00 -10.49
CA SER A 877 -41.34 5.19 -10.77
C SER A 877 -41.91 4.03 -11.58
N LYS A 878 -43.23 3.84 -11.53
CA LYS A 878 -43.94 2.80 -12.29
C LYS A 878 -43.75 2.98 -13.80
N GLN A 879 -43.87 4.21 -14.30
CA GLN A 879 -43.74 4.52 -15.72
C GLN A 879 -42.30 4.31 -16.22
N THR A 880 -41.30 4.74 -15.44
CA THR A 880 -39.88 4.46 -15.76
C THR A 880 -39.60 2.96 -15.75
N ASN A 881 -40.21 2.20 -14.84
CA ASN A 881 -40.10 0.74 -14.83
C ASN A 881 -40.62 0.10 -16.12
N GLU A 882 -41.83 0.45 -16.55
CA GLU A 882 -42.40 -0.12 -17.78
C GLU A 882 -41.55 0.21 -19.01
N GLN A 883 -40.99 1.43 -19.07
CA GLN A 883 -40.09 1.82 -20.16
C GLN A 883 -38.77 1.05 -20.14
N ASN A 884 -38.13 0.94 -18.97
CA ASN A 884 -36.88 0.18 -18.81
C ASN A 884 -37.10 -1.31 -19.10
N LYS A 885 -38.19 -1.90 -18.61
CA LYS A 885 -38.59 -3.28 -18.89
C LYS A 885 -38.75 -3.51 -20.40
N LYS A 886 -39.54 -2.68 -21.07
CA LYS A 886 -39.76 -2.75 -22.53
C LYS A 886 -38.45 -2.66 -23.32
N ASN A 887 -37.55 -1.76 -22.92
CA ASN A 887 -36.32 -1.50 -23.66
C ASN A 887 -35.21 -2.53 -23.40
N LEU A 888 -35.17 -3.12 -22.21
CA LEU A 888 -34.02 -3.91 -21.75
C LEU A 888 -34.31 -5.41 -21.61
N ALA A 889 -35.54 -5.81 -21.25
CA ALA A 889 -35.84 -7.20 -20.89
C ALA A 889 -35.53 -8.18 -22.02
N TYR A 890 -36.11 -7.96 -23.20
CA TYR A 890 -35.87 -8.80 -24.37
C TYR A 890 -34.42 -8.70 -24.87
N LYS A 891 -33.89 -7.48 -25.01
CA LYS A 891 -32.56 -7.23 -25.61
C LYS A 891 -31.40 -7.86 -24.82
N TYR A 892 -31.51 -7.90 -23.49
CA TYR A 892 -30.44 -8.40 -22.61
C TYR A 892 -30.82 -9.71 -21.88
N ASN A 893 -31.89 -10.38 -22.33
CA ASN A 893 -32.40 -11.64 -21.75
C ASN A 893 -32.60 -11.57 -20.22
N ILE A 894 -33.35 -10.55 -19.79
CA ILE A 894 -33.71 -10.33 -18.39
C ILE A 894 -35.17 -10.72 -18.21
N ALA A 895 -35.48 -11.55 -17.21
CA ALA A 895 -36.86 -11.91 -16.92
C ALA A 895 -37.68 -10.66 -16.55
N GLU A 896 -38.86 -10.50 -17.16
CA GLU A 896 -39.73 -9.33 -16.89
C GLU A 896 -40.12 -9.22 -15.41
N THR A 897 -40.23 -10.36 -14.71
CA THR A 897 -40.51 -10.45 -13.27
C THR A 897 -39.40 -9.86 -12.39
N THR A 898 -38.21 -9.64 -12.94
CA THR A 898 -37.09 -9.00 -12.25
C THR A 898 -37.31 -7.49 -12.11
N PHE A 899 -38.07 -6.88 -13.03
CA PHE A 899 -38.36 -5.45 -13.02
C PHE A 899 -39.51 -5.11 -12.06
N ASP A 900 -39.28 -4.14 -11.18
CA ASP A 900 -40.28 -3.56 -10.30
C ASP A 900 -39.94 -2.07 -10.07
N PHE A 901 -40.74 -1.38 -9.28
CA PHE A 901 -40.50 0.03 -8.96
C PHE A 901 -40.53 0.30 -7.46
N LEU A 902 -39.76 1.29 -7.03
CA LEU A 902 -39.85 1.84 -5.68
C LEU A 902 -39.69 3.35 -5.76
N GLU A 903 -40.74 4.08 -5.39
CA GLU A 903 -40.72 5.54 -5.40
C GLU A 903 -39.73 6.07 -4.33
N ASN A 904 -39.12 7.23 -4.62
CA ASN A 904 -38.22 7.90 -3.68
C ASN A 904 -39.00 8.48 -2.51
N MET A 905 -38.47 8.28 -1.29
CA MET A 905 -39.02 8.88 -0.09
C MET A 905 -38.68 10.37 0.01
N ILE A 906 -39.42 11.10 0.85
CA ILE A 906 -39.20 12.52 1.11
C ILE A 906 -39.08 12.83 2.60
N ASN A 907 -38.12 13.65 2.99
CA ASN A 907 -38.00 14.17 4.35
C ASN A 907 -38.84 15.46 4.49
N ASN A 908 -40.09 15.33 4.90
CA ASN A 908 -41.02 16.46 5.01
C ASN A 908 -40.62 17.43 6.14
N GLU A 909 -40.11 16.92 7.26
CA GLU A 909 -39.70 17.70 8.43
C GLU A 909 -38.56 18.65 8.08
N ASP A 910 -37.50 18.14 7.43
CA ASP A 910 -36.35 18.93 6.99
C ASP A 910 -36.75 20.03 6.00
N ILE A 911 -37.62 19.72 5.04
CA ILE A 911 -38.13 20.71 4.06
C ILE A 911 -38.92 21.80 4.77
N ILE A 912 -39.84 21.43 5.66
CA ILE A 912 -40.68 22.39 6.39
C ILE A 912 -39.81 23.27 7.28
N GLU A 913 -38.82 22.71 7.98
CA GLU A 913 -37.90 23.44 8.83
C GLU A 913 -37.05 24.43 8.02
N LYS A 914 -36.35 23.96 6.99
CA LYS A 914 -35.55 24.81 6.10
C LYS A 914 -36.38 25.88 5.41
N SER A 915 -37.66 25.64 5.15
CA SER A 915 -38.57 26.64 4.59
C SER A 915 -38.88 27.81 5.52
N LYS A 916 -38.59 27.69 6.83
CA LYS A 916 -38.77 28.76 7.83
C LYS A 916 -37.59 29.72 7.87
N GLU A 917 -36.46 29.39 7.24
CA GLU A 917 -35.32 30.30 7.15
C GLU A 917 -35.71 31.62 6.51
N LYS A 918 -35.20 32.72 7.06
CA LYS A 918 -35.50 34.06 6.57
C LYS A 918 -34.66 34.35 5.33
N LEU A 919 -35.34 34.75 4.25
CA LEU A 919 -34.66 35.32 3.09
C LEU A 919 -34.00 36.65 3.47
N ASP A 920 -32.86 36.96 2.84
CA ASP A 920 -32.25 38.27 2.94
C ASP A 920 -33.27 39.36 2.57
N LYS A 921 -33.40 40.39 3.41
CA LYS A 921 -34.42 41.43 3.25
C LYS A 921 -34.31 42.17 1.90
N LYS A 922 -33.10 42.30 1.32
CA LYS A 922 -32.92 42.94 0.01
C LYS A 922 -33.40 42.02 -1.10
N LEU A 923 -33.06 40.72 -1.05
CA LEU A 923 -33.53 39.73 -2.03
C LEU A 923 -35.05 39.56 -1.96
N GLU A 924 -35.60 39.51 -0.75
CA GLU A 924 -37.05 39.42 -0.52
C GLU A 924 -37.79 40.60 -1.14
N LYS A 925 -37.37 41.84 -0.85
CA LYS A 925 -37.95 43.05 -1.45
C LYS A 925 -37.78 43.09 -2.98
N LYS A 926 -36.68 42.55 -3.50
CA LYS A 926 -36.36 42.55 -4.93
C LYS A 926 -37.29 41.62 -5.71
N TYR A 927 -37.49 40.39 -5.23
CA TYR A 927 -38.15 39.32 -5.97
C TYR A 927 -39.59 39.04 -5.54
N PHE A 928 -39.94 39.26 -4.26
CA PHE A 928 -41.25 38.90 -3.71
C PHE A 928 -42.12 40.13 -3.45
N LYS A 929 -42.61 40.76 -4.52
CA LYS A 929 -43.47 41.96 -4.46
C LYS A 929 -44.95 41.58 -4.32
N LYS A 930 -45.70 42.24 -3.42
CA LYS A 930 -47.11 41.93 -3.11
C LYS A 930 -48.05 41.85 -4.32
N ASP A 931 -47.80 42.65 -5.36
CA ASP A 931 -48.67 42.71 -6.54
C ASP A 931 -48.24 41.78 -7.69
N TYR A 932 -47.16 41.02 -7.51
CA TYR A 932 -46.59 40.20 -8.57
C TYR A 932 -46.91 38.73 -8.34
N LYS A 933 -47.22 38.03 -9.44
CA LYS A 933 -47.30 36.57 -9.47
C LYS A 933 -45.94 35.97 -9.79
N ILE A 934 -45.47 35.05 -8.95
CA ILE A 934 -44.10 34.55 -8.96
C ILE A 934 -44.10 33.08 -9.34
N PHE A 935 -43.56 32.79 -10.52
CA PHE A 935 -43.26 31.46 -10.99
C PHE A 935 -41.82 31.11 -10.61
N ILE A 936 -41.59 29.87 -10.19
CA ILE A 936 -40.26 29.39 -9.81
C ILE A 936 -39.93 28.06 -10.49
N ASN A 937 -38.71 27.92 -10.96
CA ASN A 937 -38.12 26.67 -11.42
C ASN A 937 -36.86 26.39 -10.59
N ILE A 938 -36.70 25.13 -10.17
CA ILE A 938 -35.52 24.68 -9.42
C ILE A 938 -34.96 23.47 -10.17
N ALA A 939 -33.90 23.68 -10.95
CA ALA A 939 -33.30 22.63 -11.77
C ALA A 939 -31.89 23.04 -12.25
N ARG A 940 -31.05 22.04 -12.57
CA ARG A 940 -29.78 22.27 -13.27
C ARG A 940 -30.06 22.90 -14.65
N LEU A 941 -29.22 23.85 -15.08
CA LEU A 941 -29.35 24.48 -16.40
C LEU A 941 -28.76 23.58 -17.49
N SER A 942 -29.53 22.61 -17.96
CA SER A 942 -29.10 21.56 -18.89
C SER A 942 -30.19 21.20 -19.90
N ILE A 943 -29.78 20.53 -21.00
CA ILE A 943 -30.61 20.28 -22.19
C ILE A 943 -31.89 19.52 -21.82
N GLU A 944 -31.80 18.56 -20.90
CA GLU A 944 -32.94 17.76 -20.47
C GLU A 944 -33.96 18.54 -19.63
N LYS A 945 -33.56 19.64 -18.99
CA LYS A 945 -34.45 20.50 -18.16
C LYS A 945 -35.14 21.60 -18.95
N ASP A 946 -34.56 21.96 -20.10
CA ASP A 946 -35.15 22.80 -21.15
C ASP A 946 -35.80 24.09 -20.61
N GLN A 947 -35.02 24.87 -19.85
CA GLN A 947 -35.46 26.18 -19.37
C GLN A 947 -35.68 27.18 -20.51
N ALA A 948 -35.10 26.95 -21.70
CA ALA A 948 -35.36 27.78 -22.87
C ALA A 948 -36.84 27.78 -23.24
N LYS A 949 -37.45 26.58 -23.30
CA LYS A 949 -38.90 26.41 -23.50
C LYS A 949 -39.74 27.13 -22.43
N LEU A 950 -39.31 27.06 -21.16
CA LEU A 950 -39.97 27.78 -20.06
C LEU A 950 -39.89 29.31 -20.24
N ILE A 951 -38.73 29.84 -20.60
CA ILE A 951 -38.52 31.28 -20.78
C ILE A 951 -39.35 31.80 -21.97
N GLN A 952 -39.40 31.03 -23.07
CA GLN A 952 -40.24 31.34 -24.23
C GLN A 952 -41.73 31.38 -23.87
N ALA A 953 -42.21 30.37 -23.13
CA ALA A 953 -43.58 30.35 -22.62
C ALA A 953 -43.85 31.56 -21.69
N PHE A 954 -42.90 31.88 -20.82
CA PHE A 954 -43.02 32.98 -19.87
C PHE A 954 -43.05 34.35 -20.57
N LYS A 955 -42.38 34.54 -21.72
CA LYS A 955 -42.50 35.77 -22.51
C LYS A 955 -43.96 36.10 -22.83
N VAL A 956 -44.69 35.12 -23.33
CA VAL A 956 -46.11 35.27 -23.70
C VAL A 956 -46.97 35.57 -22.48
N ILE A 957 -46.69 34.90 -21.35
CA ILE A 957 -47.36 35.17 -20.08
C ILE A 957 -47.09 36.59 -19.59
N ASN A 958 -45.84 37.05 -19.66
CA ASN A 958 -45.47 38.38 -19.19
C ASN A 958 -46.06 39.50 -20.04
N ASP A 959 -46.14 39.31 -21.36
CA ASP A 959 -46.77 40.27 -22.27
C ASP A 959 -48.26 40.47 -21.96
N LYS A 960 -48.97 39.37 -21.66
CA LYS A 960 -50.40 39.42 -21.28
C LYS A 960 -50.62 39.83 -19.83
N TYR A 961 -49.72 39.45 -18.93
CA TYR A 961 -49.78 39.71 -17.48
C TYR A 961 -48.46 40.32 -16.98
N PRO A 962 -48.25 41.64 -17.13
CA PRO A 962 -46.96 42.31 -16.84
C PRO A 962 -46.51 42.24 -15.38
N LYS A 963 -47.45 41.99 -14.45
CA LYS A 963 -47.19 41.77 -13.02
C LYS A 963 -46.85 40.31 -12.70
N THR A 964 -45.97 39.72 -13.50
CA THR A 964 -45.44 38.36 -13.31
C THR A 964 -43.91 38.37 -13.24
N LEU A 965 -43.31 37.46 -12.48
CA LEU A 965 -41.87 37.22 -12.40
C LEU A 965 -41.57 35.72 -12.50
N LEU A 966 -40.42 35.38 -13.09
CA LEU A 966 -39.88 34.02 -13.15
C LEU A 966 -38.52 33.97 -12.46
N LEU A 967 -38.41 33.11 -11.45
CA LEU A 967 -37.15 32.82 -10.74
C LEU A 967 -36.66 31.43 -11.14
N ILE A 968 -35.43 31.33 -11.64
CA ILE A 968 -34.79 30.06 -11.97
C ILE A 968 -33.60 29.87 -11.03
N LEU A 969 -33.69 28.87 -10.17
CA LEU A 969 -32.66 28.51 -9.19
C LEU A 969 -31.92 27.29 -9.70
N GLY A 970 -30.63 27.45 -9.93
CA GLY A 970 -29.74 26.41 -10.44
C GLY A 970 -28.59 26.95 -11.25
N GLU A 971 -27.60 26.10 -11.45
CA GLU A 971 -26.46 26.36 -12.34
C GLU A 971 -26.33 25.23 -13.36
N GLY A 972 -25.61 25.48 -14.44
CA GLY A 972 -25.35 24.48 -15.46
C GLY A 972 -24.76 25.08 -16.74
N PRO A 973 -24.36 24.21 -17.68
CA PRO A 973 -23.68 24.62 -18.91
C PRO A 973 -24.50 25.58 -19.78
N LEU A 974 -25.83 25.57 -19.70
CA LEU A 974 -26.69 26.44 -20.51
C LEU A 974 -26.86 27.86 -19.95
N LYS A 975 -26.17 28.23 -18.86
CA LYS A 975 -26.38 29.52 -18.20
C LYS A 975 -26.23 30.69 -19.17
N GLU A 976 -25.13 30.74 -19.92
CA GLU A 976 -24.83 31.84 -20.85
C GLU A 976 -25.85 31.94 -21.99
N ASP A 977 -26.24 30.79 -22.56
CA ASP A 977 -27.26 30.72 -23.61
C ASP A 977 -28.63 31.21 -23.11
N LEU A 978 -29.01 30.84 -21.88
CA LEU A 978 -30.25 31.28 -21.26
C LEU A 978 -30.22 32.78 -20.92
N GLU A 979 -29.10 33.32 -20.45
CA GLU A 979 -28.92 34.76 -20.23
C GLU A 979 -29.06 35.56 -21.52
N LYS A 980 -28.49 35.05 -22.62
CA LYS A 980 -28.64 35.63 -23.95
C LYS A 980 -30.10 35.59 -24.42
N LEU A 981 -30.77 34.45 -24.28
CA LEU A 981 -32.19 34.30 -24.61
C LEU A 981 -33.07 35.29 -23.83
N ILE A 982 -32.80 35.50 -22.54
CA ILE A 982 -33.52 36.48 -21.71
C ILE A 982 -33.36 37.90 -22.25
N LYS A 983 -32.15 38.28 -22.66
CA LYS A 983 -31.86 39.60 -23.28
C LYS A 983 -32.56 39.77 -24.62
N ASP A 984 -32.45 38.76 -25.49
CA ASP A 984 -33.04 38.78 -26.82
C ASP A 984 -34.58 38.91 -26.74
N LEU A 985 -35.19 38.29 -25.74
CA LEU A 985 -36.63 38.39 -25.45
C LEU A 985 -37.01 39.61 -24.59
N LYS A 986 -36.06 40.50 -24.25
CA LYS A 986 -36.27 41.71 -23.42
C LYS A 986 -36.89 41.44 -22.04
N LEU A 987 -36.47 40.34 -21.40
CA LEU A 987 -36.99 39.86 -20.11
C LEU A 987 -36.07 40.12 -18.91
N ASP A 988 -35.00 40.91 -19.06
CA ASP A 988 -33.95 41.14 -18.03
C ASP A 988 -34.46 41.62 -16.66
N LYS A 989 -35.63 42.27 -16.64
CA LYS A 989 -36.26 42.79 -15.41
C LYS A 989 -37.36 41.86 -14.87
N LYS A 990 -37.58 40.70 -15.51
CA LYS A 990 -38.73 39.80 -15.27
C LYS A 990 -38.33 38.35 -15.05
N VAL A 991 -37.25 37.87 -15.69
CA VAL A 991 -36.69 36.53 -15.50
C VAL A 991 -35.34 36.66 -14.81
N PHE A 992 -35.13 35.91 -13.73
CA PHE A 992 -33.90 35.96 -12.95
C PHE A 992 -33.28 34.57 -12.78
N LEU A 993 -32.07 34.39 -13.30
CA LEU A 993 -31.22 33.24 -13.00
C LEU A 993 -30.45 33.53 -11.70
N LEU A 994 -30.79 32.83 -10.62
CA LEU A 994 -30.23 33.10 -9.28
C LEU A 994 -28.99 32.27 -8.95
N GLY A 995 -28.56 31.39 -9.87
CA GLY A 995 -27.46 30.47 -9.62
C GLY A 995 -27.82 29.40 -8.60
N ARG A 996 -26.81 28.73 -8.05
CA ARG A 996 -26.98 27.65 -7.08
C ARG A 996 -27.32 28.24 -5.71
N ILE A 997 -28.49 27.89 -5.19
CA ILE A 997 -28.93 28.26 -3.84
C ILE A 997 -28.82 27.02 -2.95
N PHE A 998 -28.15 27.15 -1.79
CA PHE A 998 -27.95 26.03 -0.86
C PHE A 998 -29.27 25.55 -0.24
N ASN A 999 -30.13 26.49 0.19
CA ASN A 999 -31.48 26.20 0.66
C ASN A 999 -32.54 26.89 -0.23
N PRO A 1000 -33.17 26.19 -1.17
CA PRO A 1000 -34.17 26.77 -2.07
C PRO A 1000 -35.57 26.89 -1.43
N PHE A 1001 -35.84 26.25 -0.29
CA PHE A 1001 -37.18 26.12 0.26
C PHE A 1001 -37.83 27.47 0.68
N PRO A 1002 -37.11 28.47 1.21
CA PRO A 1002 -37.69 29.79 1.46
C PRO A 1002 -38.17 30.50 0.20
N TYR A 1003 -37.48 30.31 -0.94
CA TYR A 1003 -37.90 30.85 -2.23
C TYR A 1003 -39.14 30.12 -2.75
N LEU A 1004 -39.11 28.78 -2.71
CA LEU A 1004 -40.23 27.94 -3.14
C LEU A 1004 -41.48 28.21 -2.30
N LYS A 1005 -41.36 28.34 -0.98
CA LYS A 1005 -42.46 28.65 -0.06
C LYS A 1005 -43.13 29.99 -0.34
N LYS A 1006 -42.39 31.00 -0.80
CA LYS A 1006 -42.94 32.32 -1.12
C LYS A 1006 -43.44 32.45 -2.57
N ALA A 1007 -43.02 31.57 -3.48
CA ALA A 1007 -43.52 31.57 -4.85
C ALA A 1007 -45.00 31.16 -4.91
N ASP A 1008 -45.69 31.63 -5.95
CA ASP A 1008 -47.09 31.28 -6.22
C ASP A 1008 -47.19 29.92 -6.94
N CYS A 1009 -46.26 29.62 -7.85
CA CYS A 1009 -46.30 28.40 -8.65
C CYS A 1009 -44.91 27.86 -8.97
N PHE A 1010 -44.73 26.56 -8.75
CA PHE A 1010 -43.58 25.82 -9.26
C PHE A 1010 -43.84 25.37 -10.71
N VAL A 1011 -42.86 25.57 -11.60
CA VAL A 1011 -42.99 25.17 -13.01
C VAL A 1011 -41.84 24.24 -13.40
N MET A 1012 -42.18 23.07 -13.92
CA MET A 1012 -41.24 22.07 -14.43
C MET A 1012 -41.36 21.97 -15.96
N SER A 1013 -40.28 22.29 -16.66
CA SER A 1013 -40.20 22.30 -18.13
C SER A 1013 -39.46 21.10 -18.73
N SER A 1014 -39.03 20.15 -17.90
CA SER A 1014 -38.15 19.06 -18.31
C SER A 1014 -38.70 18.25 -19.49
N ASN A 1015 -37.79 17.81 -20.36
CA ASN A 1015 -38.06 16.85 -21.44
C ASN A 1015 -37.90 15.40 -20.99
N HIS A 1016 -37.20 15.17 -19.88
CA HIS A 1016 -36.95 13.83 -19.35
C HIS A 1016 -36.63 13.88 -17.84
N GLU A 1017 -37.26 13.00 -17.06
CA GLU A 1017 -37.05 12.80 -15.61
C GLU A 1017 -37.37 11.33 -15.26
N GLY A 1018 -36.69 10.76 -14.27
CA GLY A 1018 -37.11 9.51 -13.63
C GLY A 1018 -38.24 9.73 -12.62
N GLN A 1019 -37.91 10.27 -11.45
CA GLN A 1019 -38.88 10.81 -10.49
C GLN A 1019 -38.33 12.13 -9.94
N PRO A 1020 -38.91 13.29 -10.30
CA PRO A 1020 -38.38 14.59 -9.93
C PRO A 1020 -38.63 14.91 -8.45
N MET A 1021 -37.56 14.88 -7.66
CA MET A 1021 -37.62 15.23 -6.22
C MET A 1021 -38.19 16.63 -5.96
N THR A 1022 -37.93 17.59 -6.84
CA THR A 1022 -38.42 18.97 -6.69
C THR A 1022 -39.94 19.10 -6.82
N LEU A 1023 -40.61 18.16 -7.51
CA LEU A 1023 -42.08 18.09 -7.50
C LEU A 1023 -42.60 17.62 -6.14
N LEU A 1024 -42.00 16.57 -5.56
CA LEU A 1024 -42.35 16.12 -4.21
C LEU A 1024 -42.10 17.25 -3.18
N GLU A 1025 -41.00 17.96 -3.28
CA GLU A 1025 -40.68 19.13 -2.43
C GLU A 1025 -41.72 20.27 -2.57
N ALA A 1026 -42.18 20.54 -3.79
CA ALA A 1026 -43.24 21.52 -4.04
C ALA A 1026 -44.59 21.09 -3.45
N LEU A 1027 -44.93 19.79 -3.54
CA LEU A 1027 -46.12 19.22 -2.92
C LEU A 1027 -46.08 19.35 -1.38
N VAL A 1028 -44.92 19.08 -0.74
CA VAL A 1028 -44.74 19.25 0.71
C VAL A 1028 -45.03 20.69 1.17
N LEU A 1029 -44.68 21.68 0.34
CA LEU A 1029 -44.92 23.10 0.63
C LEU A 1029 -46.27 23.63 0.14
N ASN A 1030 -47.19 22.73 -0.25
CA ASN A 1030 -48.53 23.04 -0.77
C ASN A 1030 -48.49 24.07 -1.92
N LYS A 1031 -47.55 23.89 -2.86
CA LYS A 1031 -47.39 24.79 -4.00
C LYS A 1031 -48.26 24.36 -5.17
N ALA A 1032 -48.79 25.36 -5.88
CA ALA A 1032 -49.38 25.09 -7.19
C ALA A 1032 -48.26 24.68 -8.16
N ILE A 1033 -48.51 23.67 -8.97
CA ILE A 1033 -47.51 23.04 -9.84
C ILE A 1033 -48.02 23.04 -11.29
N VAL A 1034 -47.16 23.42 -12.22
CA VAL A 1034 -47.34 23.17 -13.66
C VAL A 1034 -46.15 22.35 -14.14
N ALA A 1035 -46.40 21.19 -14.75
CA ALA A 1035 -45.35 20.29 -15.20
C ALA A 1035 -45.65 19.74 -16.59
N THR A 1036 -44.62 19.60 -17.43
CA THR A 1036 -44.74 18.99 -18.76
C THR A 1036 -45.13 17.51 -18.68
N ASP A 1037 -45.87 17.03 -19.68
CA ASP A 1037 -46.31 15.65 -19.81
C ASP A 1037 -45.13 14.75 -20.20
N ILE A 1038 -44.46 14.24 -19.17
CA ILE A 1038 -43.40 13.26 -19.27
C ILE A 1038 -43.61 12.18 -18.18
N PRO A 1039 -43.16 10.93 -18.41
CA PRO A 1039 -43.39 9.82 -17.49
C PRO A 1039 -43.07 10.12 -16.02
N GLY A 1040 -41.94 10.78 -15.74
CA GLY A 1040 -41.53 11.10 -14.38
C GLY A 1040 -42.42 12.13 -13.69
N ASN A 1041 -42.91 13.15 -14.40
CA ASN A 1041 -43.81 14.16 -13.84
C ASN A 1041 -45.19 13.55 -13.54
N VAL A 1042 -45.72 12.77 -14.49
CA VAL A 1042 -46.99 12.04 -14.33
C VAL A 1042 -46.90 11.15 -13.08
N SER A 1043 -45.81 10.42 -12.90
CA SER A 1043 -45.64 9.52 -11.75
C SER A 1043 -45.73 10.21 -10.37
N VAL A 1044 -45.36 11.49 -10.29
CA VAL A 1044 -45.39 12.24 -9.03
C VAL A 1044 -46.76 12.88 -8.81
N LEU A 1045 -47.34 13.49 -9.86
CA LEU A 1045 -48.54 14.32 -9.73
C LEU A 1045 -49.86 13.54 -9.87
N ASP A 1046 -49.84 12.36 -10.49
CA ASP A 1046 -51.02 11.52 -10.65
C ASP A 1046 -51.65 11.21 -9.27
N ASN A 1047 -52.92 11.61 -9.09
CA ASN A 1047 -53.66 11.55 -7.83
C ASN A 1047 -53.08 12.35 -6.63
N ARG A 1048 -52.07 13.21 -6.85
CA ARG A 1048 -51.43 14.04 -5.79
C ARG A 1048 -51.54 15.55 -6.03
N GLY A 1049 -52.10 15.97 -7.16
CA GLY A 1049 -52.36 17.36 -7.51
C GLY A 1049 -51.28 18.00 -8.39
N GLY A 1050 -51.57 19.19 -8.91
CA GLY A 1050 -50.76 19.87 -9.93
C GLY A 1050 -51.30 19.65 -11.35
N LEU A 1051 -50.87 20.50 -12.29
CA LEU A 1051 -51.35 20.49 -13.66
C LEU A 1051 -50.29 19.93 -14.60
N ILE A 1052 -50.61 18.79 -15.22
CA ILE A 1052 -49.83 18.21 -16.32
C ILE A 1052 -50.27 18.89 -17.62
N VAL A 1053 -49.31 19.37 -18.40
CA VAL A 1053 -49.54 20.07 -19.67
C VAL A 1053 -48.70 19.47 -20.78
N GLU A 1054 -49.12 19.63 -22.03
CA GLU A 1054 -48.33 19.16 -23.17
C GLU A 1054 -46.86 19.62 -23.09
N ASN A 1055 -45.92 18.76 -23.49
CA ASN A 1055 -44.50 19.03 -23.42
C ASN A 1055 -44.01 19.96 -24.56
N ASN A 1056 -44.58 21.16 -24.64
CA ASN A 1056 -44.25 22.21 -25.60
C ASN A 1056 -44.47 23.60 -24.98
N VAL A 1057 -44.12 24.66 -25.72
CA VAL A 1057 -44.27 26.05 -25.25
C VAL A 1057 -45.74 26.41 -24.94
N ASN A 1058 -46.69 25.96 -25.79
CA ASN A 1058 -48.12 26.26 -25.63
C ASN A 1058 -48.72 25.62 -24.39
N GLY A 1059 -48.35 24.37 -24.10
CA GLY A 1059 -48.79 23.67 -22.88
C GLY A 1059 -48.37 24.43 -21.61
N LEU A 1060 -47.11 24.86 -21.52
CA LEU A 1060 -46.63 25.67 -20.39
C LEU A 1060 -47.35 27.03 -20.29
N ILE A 1061 -47.65 27.68 -21.43
CA ILE A 1061 -48.45 28.90 -21.46
C ILE A 1061 -49.82 28.66 -20.86
N ASP A 1062 -50.53 27.63 -21.30
CA ASP A 1062 -51.89 27.36 -20.83
C ASP A 1062 -51.93 26.96 -19.35
N GLY A 1063 -50.92 26.21 -18.89
CA GLY A 1063 -50.77 25.91 -17.47
C GLY A 1063 -50.54 27.15 -16.61
N MET A 1064 -49.60 28.02 -17.00
CA MET A 1064 -49.35 29.27 -16.28
C MET A 1064 -50.56 30.23 -16.30
N LYS A 1065 -51.33 30.28 -17.40
CA LYS A 1065 -52.59 31.05 -17.47
C LYS A 1065 -53.62 30.54 -16.45
N LYS A 1066 -53.81 29.22 -16.35
CA LYS A 1066 -54.75 28.62 -15.39
C LYS A 1066 -54.41 28.94 -13.94
N ILE A 1067 -53.12 28.99 -13.61
CA ILE A 1067 -52.62 29.41 -12.30
C ILE A 1067 -52.96 30.87 -12.00
N ILE A 1068 -52.73 31.78 -12.95
CA ILE A 1068 -53.03 33.21 -12.79
C ILE A 1068 -54.52 33.42 -12.54
N ASN A 1069 -55.36 32.65 -13.24
CA ASN A 1069 -56.82 32.68 -13.11
C ASN A 1069 -57.36 31.89 -11.90
N ARG A 1070 -56.49 31.36 -11.02
CA ARG A 1070 -56.83 30.58 -9.80
C ARG A 1070 -57.75 29.37 -10.03
N SER A 1071 -57.61 28.73 -11.18
CA SER A 1071 -58.48 27.62 -11.61
C SER A 1071 -57.97 26.22 -11.24
N ILE A 1072 -57.07 26.10 -10.26
CA ILE A 1072 -56.40 24.84 -9.93
C ILE A 1072 -56.58 24.53 -8.44
N GLU A 1073 -57.10 23.34 -8.16
CA GLU A 1073 -57.20 22.79 -6.81
C GLU A 1073 -55.81 22.36 -6.31
N ILE A 1074 -55.49 22.77 -5.08
CA ILE A 1074 -54.27 22.33 -4.39
C ILE A 1074 -54.67 21.13 -3.52
N PHE A 1075 -54.14 19.97 -3.85
CA PHE A 1075 -54.37 18.75 -3.07
C PHE A 1075 -53.41 18.68 -1.90
N TYR A 1076 -53.89 18.17 -0.76
CA TYR A 1076 -53.05 17.88 0.39
C TYR A 1076 -52.24 16.61 0.13
N PHE A 1077 -50.91 16.73 0.11
CA PHE A 1077 -50.02 15.58 -0.03
C PHE A 1077 -49.76 14.94 1.35
N ASN A 1078 -50.37 13.78 1.60
CA ASN A 1078 -50.12 13.01 2.83
C ASN A 1078 -48.74 12.31 2.78
N THR A 1079 -47.71 13.06 3.16
CA THR A 1079 -46.32 12.57 3.15
C THR A 1079 -46.06 11.38 4.06
N LYS A 1080 -46.81 11.27 5.18
CA LYS A 1080 -46.64 10.17 6.14
C LYS A 1080 -47.08 8.85 5.50
N GLU A 1081 -48.28 8.82 4.95
CA GLU A 1081 -48.81 7.66 4.25
C GLU A 1081 -47.94 7.27 3.04
N TYR A 1082 -47.53 8.26 2.23
CA TYR A 1082 -46.64 8.04 1.10
C TYR A 1082 -45.32 7.36 1.50
N ASN A 1083 -44.62 7.90 2.51
CA ASN A 1083 -43.35 7.33 2.97
C ASN A 1083 -43.55 5.95 3.63
N SER A 1084 -44.64 5.74 4.38
CA SER A 1084 -44.98 4.44 4.98
C SER A 1084 -45.18 3.36 3.92
N GLN A 1085 -45.95 3.64 2.85
CA GLN A 1085 -46.15 2.71 1.74
C GLN A 1085 -44.82 2.37 1.03
N CYS A 1086 -43.98 3.38 0.78
CA CYS A 1086 -42.65 3.17 0.21
C CYS A 1086 -41.78 2.27 1.12
N LEU A 1087 -41.82 2.51 2.43
CA LEU A 1087 -41.00 1.77 3.39
C LEU A 1087 -41.45 0.32 3.53
N GLU A 1088 -42.76 0.06 3.58
CA GLU A 1088 -43.33 -1.29 3.59
C GLU A 1088 -42.95 -2.07 2.32
N LYS A 1089 -43.02 -1.40 1.16
CA LYS A 1089 -42.60 -2.00 -0.12
C LYS A 1089 -41.10 -2.32 -0.12
N LEU A 1090 -40.25 -1.41 0.35
CA LEU A 1090 -38.82 -1.65 0.50
C LEU A 1090 -38.53 -2.82 1.43
N VAL A 1091 -39.14 -2.86 2.61
CA VAL A 1091 -38.98 -3.96 3.59
C VAL A 1091 -39.35 -5.31 2.97
N THR A 1092 -40.33 -5.34 2.07
CA THR A 1092 -40.70 -6.56 1.33
C THR A 1092 -39.60 -7.02 0.37
N PHE A 1093 -38.90 -6.10 -0.30
CA PHE A 1093 -37.75 -6.46 -1.14
C PHE A 1093 -36.50 -6.86 -0.35
N LEU A 1094 -36.35 -6.34 0.87
CA LEU A 1094 -35.27 -6.66 1.79
C LEU A 1094 -35.46 -8.01 2.52
N LYS A 1095 -36.67 -8.57 2.51
CA LYS A 1095 -36.96 -9.94 2.97
C LYS A 1095 -36.59 -10.94 1.87
#